data_AF-A0A7V2TRT2-F1
#
_entry.id   AF-A0A7V2TRT2-F1
#
_cell.length_a   1.000
_cell.length_b   1.000
_cell.length_c   1.000
_cell.angle_alpha   90.00
_cell.angle_beta   90.00
_cell.angle_gamma   90.00
#
_symmetry.space_group_name_H-M   'P 1'
#
loop_
_entity.id
_entity.type
_entity.pdbx_description
1 polymer ?
#
loop_
_entity_poly.entity_id
_entity_poly.type
_entity_poly.pdbx_seq_one_letter_code
_entity_poly.pdbx_strand_id
1 'polypeptide(L)'
;MIWSSFVWTAVLCALADSGIAVVPLPGRLAMDSAPDIRMQLQGAVGARTQAVLDNWILRAPAANPGMLNMFFRRNRKWPYPDMVPWAGEFAGKYLTAAALFRSMTDTPQLDPLLRDFIERLSQAQDTDGYLGPWPDGQHWNGYWDLWGHYHLMLGLLAWYDGTGDQKAFDLCVRMADGICNLYASGEKRPLDAGTPEVNFALLHGMAMLYRRTGEPRYLALAQRIIEDMERAGDWLNLGAAGVPYWRLPRNGTRWESLHAVQGFLEMHRVTGEQRYREAFLRLWNSLRELDRHPSGAFSTGEVARGSIYEPGSIETCCSVAWLALTVDVLRLTGDPAAADELELTTLNQALASLHPSGSWCTYDTPLNGTRIPAFHHINFQYRVGTPELNCCSVNAPRALGLLREWAVTQDEAGLYLNYYGPGAITVKRRDGCAVTLVQETDYPVGDTVRLRVRARGGNPSFPLRLRIPAWSRNTEIRIAGEAPLNPSPGTYLQLDRSWNRETDILIRFDMHPRHWPGQGPQYEGRAAFFFGPLLLAFDPAYSPMELDALPPLDAARFNPVLRPSSAVPGNVTHRPIALWEAAAENGTVVTLCDFASAGAEGTAYAAWLPAVNTDPVPARLVYPEPDETGRPGPITLAWTGLDSDVACTVVIARDPAFQDIARTIDGIRGGVVDLATPFDTPGTYYWKVLSPGPDRLIENTGGPRTVICDPGAPRPFIHLGPDQLLLRAPLNGSAEAQFARLVRADGVAPAAGRDGTPGSALRFDGTGMAVYDLAIFPQTAYSFSAWVCPEDLARPGLQQLCSAWRTSMDDPLRLPLEGGKLHGRIEAGSVYGTRGFPLAEKTWVHVAVVKQDEELTLYVNGDRKESARVPSRLSTASRTIALGGNPFFPGENFVGCLQDARFWARALDPEEIRQLARP
;
A
#
# COMPACT_ATOMS: atom_id res chain seq x y z
N MET A 1 23.94 7.39 -35.36
CA MET A 1 25.15 7.03 -34.58
C MET A 1 25.91 8.34 -34.32
N ILE A 2 26.05 8.70 -33.03
CA ILE A 2 26.81 9.83 -32.46
C ILE A 2 26.38 11.23 -32.91
N TRP A 3 25.42 11.84 -32.20
CA TRP A 3 25.40 13.29 -31.83
C TRP A 3 24.53 13.40 -30.58
N SER A 4 25.16 13.13 -29.45
CA SER A 4 24.65 13.22 -28.08
C SER A 4 25.58 14.17 -27.31
N SER A 5 25.05 14.81 -26.27
CA SER A 5 25.79 15.60 -25.26
C SER A 5 26.03 17.07 -25.59
N PHE A 6 25.10 17.97 -25.21
CA PHE A 6 25.46 19.40 -25.04
C PHE A 6 24.83 20.14 -23.86
N VAL A 7 23.94 19.53 -23.06
CA VAL A 7 23.43 20.20 -21.83
C VAL A 7 23.81 19.46 -20.54
N TRP A 8 24.21 18.18 -20.62
CA TRP A 8 24.95 17.52 -19.55
C TRP A 8 26.34 18.14 -19.34
N THR A 9 26.91 18.78 -20.35
CA THR A 9 28.26 19.35 -20.34
C THR A 9 28.40 20.59 -19.46
N ALA A 10 27.33 21.37 -19.22
CA ALA A 10 27.44 22.58 -18.39
C ALA A 10 27.50 22.28 -16.89
N VAL A 11 26.79 21.23 -16.44
CA VAL A 11 26.88 20.72 -15.06
C VAL A 11 28.11 19.82 -14.90
N LEU A 12 28.48 19.05 -15.93
CA LEU A 12 29.73 18.28 -15.95
C LEU A 12 30.98 19.15 -16.02
N CYS A 13 30.99 20.32 -16.66
CA CYS A 13 32.16 21.20 -16.62
C CYS A 13 32.34 21.85 -15.25
N ALA A 14 31.27 22.04 -14.47
CA ALA A 14 31.36 22.50 -13.08
C ALA A 14 31.70 21.36 -12.10
N LEU A 15 31.38 20.10 -12.43
CA LEU A 15 31.69 18.90 -11.61
C LEU A 15 32.98 18.17 -12.05
N ALA A 16 33.49 18.40 -13.25
CA ALA A 16 34.76 17.84 -13.71
C ALA A 16 35.96 18.49 -13.01
N ASP A 17 35.79 19.72 -12.52
CA ASP A 17 36.76 20.38 -11.63
C ASP A 17 36.71 19.86 -10.18
N SER A 18 35.76 18.96 -9.83
CA SER A 18 35.63 18.38 -8.48
C SER A 18 35.95 16.88 -8.38
N GLY A 19 36.36 16.22 -9.47
CA GLY A 19 36.87 14.83 -9.42
C GLY A 19 35.84 13.73 -9.12
N ILE A 20 34.53 14.02 -9.21
CA ILE A 20 33.47 13.05 -8.93
C ILE A 20 33.19 12.18 -10.18
N ALA A 21 33.38 10.87 -10.06
CA ALA A 21 33.07 9.93 -11.12
C ALA A 21 31.54 9.82 -11.35
N VAL A 22 31.08 10.00 -12.58
CA VAL A 22 29.68 9.78 -12.95
C VAL A 22 29.39 8.27 -12.91
N VAL A 23 28.57 7.84 -11.94
CA VAL A 23 28.13 6.45 -11.84
C VAL A 23 27.18 6.14 -13.01
N PRO A 24 27.45 5.13 -13.85
CA PRO A 24 26.50 4.67 -14.86
C PRO A 24 25.23 4.16 -14.17
N LEU A 25 24.07 4.64 -14.61
CA LEU A 25 22.76 4.20 -14.11
C LEU A 25 22.08 3.30 -15.14
N PRO A 26 22.24 1.97 -15.06
CA PRO A 26 21.63 1.04 -16.01
C PRO A 26 20.09 1.02 -15.92
N GLY A 27 19.51 1.18 -14.72
CA GLY A 27 18.06 1.28 -14.56
C GLY A 27 17.55 2.68 -14.92
N ARG A 28 16.62 2.76 -15.88
CA ARG A 28 16.09 4.02 -16.39
C ARG A 28 14.72 4.35 -15.82
N LEU A 29 14.50 5.62 -15.51
CA LEU A 29 13.18 6.17 -15.23
C LEU A 29 12.49 6.49 -16.56
N ALA A 30 11.16 6.36 -16.59
CA ALA A 30 10.34 6.79 -17.72
C ALA A 30 10.24 8.33 -17.78
N MET A 31 10.17 8.96 -16.62
CA MET A 31 10.14 10.42 -16.44
C MET A 31 10.79 10.79 -15.11
N ASP A 32 11.12 12.07 -14.92
CA ASP A 32 11.67 12.57 -13.66
C ASP A 32 11.00 13.88 -13.23
N SER A 33 11.13 14.21 -11.96
CA SER A 33 10.69 15.50 -11.41
C SER A 33 11.43 16.65 -12.12
N ALA A 34 10.78 17.81 -12.24
CA ALA A 34 11.44 19.01 -12.75
C ALA A 34 12.23 19.71 -11.63
N PRO A 35 13.58 19.76 -11.66
CA PRO A 35 14.38 20.27 -10.53
C PRO A 35 14.17 21.77 -10.28
N ASP A 36 14.01 22.56 -11.35
CA ASP A 36 13.78 24.01 -11.28
C ASP A 36 12.29 24.35 -11.41
N ILE A 37 11.43 23.62 -10.70
CA ILE A 37 9.99 23.93 -10.67
C ILE A 37 9.70 25.14 -9.77
N ARG A 38 8.79 25.99 -10.22
CA ARG A 38 8.19 27.09 -9.47
C ARG A 38 6.69 27.02 -9.61
N MET A 39 5.97 27.03 -8.50
CA MET A 39 4.51 26.94 -8.49
C MET A 39 3.89 28.16 -7.83
N GLN A 40 2.75 28.58 -8.37
CA GLN A 40 1.86 29.56 -7.78
C GLN A 40 0.49 28.90 -7.66
N LEU A 41 0.29 28.20 -6.54
CA LEU A 41 -0.93 27.46 -6.27
C LEU A 41 -2.04 28.41 -5.78
N GLN A 42 -3.24 28.25 -6.32
CA GLN A 42 -4.44 28.96 -5.87
C GLN A 42 -5.53 27.96 -5.47
N GLY A 43 -6.76 28.44 -5.23
CA GLY A 43 -7.88 27.58 -4.81
C GLY A 43 -7.65 26.91 -3.46
N ALA A 44 -8.33 25.79 -3.22
CA ALA A 44 -8.28 25.10 -1.93
C ALA A 44 -6.87 24.56 -1.57
N VAL A 45 -6.17 23.98 -2.55
CA VAL A 45 -4.80 23.45 -2.35
C VAL A 45 -3.82 24.59 -2.07
N GLY A 46 -3.89 25.69 -2.83
CA GLY A 46 -3.05 26.87 -2.60
C GLY A 46 -3.32 27.51 -1.24
N ALA A 47 -4.58 27.71 -0.88
CA ALA A 47 -4.97 28.25 0.42
C ALA A 47 -4.47 27.37 1.58
N ARG A 48 -4.58 26.04 1.46
CA ARG A 48 -4.07 25.12 2.48
C ARG A 48 -2.55 25.15 2.58
N THR A 49 -1.87 25.17 1.44
CA THR A 49 -0.40 25.26 1.37
C THR A 49 0.08 26.54 2.06
N GLN A 50 -0.54 27.69 1.76
CA GLN A 50 -0.19 28.96 2.39
C GLN A 50 -0.46 28.94 3.91
N ALA A 51 -1.61 28.42 4.33
CA ALA A 51 -1.95 28.32 5.76
C ALA A 51 -0.93 27.47 6.54
N VAL A 52 -0.52 26.31 5.99
CA VAL A 52 0.49 25.43 6.59
C VAL A 52 1.86 26.10 6.60
N LEU A 53 2.21 26.83 5.55
CA LEU A 53 3.45 27.60 5.51
C LEU A 53 3.51 28.62 6.66
N ASP A 54 2.47 29.44 6.78
CA ASP A 54 2.42 30.57 7.70
C ASP A 54 2.27 30.16 9.17
N ASN A 55 1.49 29.11 9.42
CA ASN A 55 1.12 28.70 10.77
C ASN A 55 1.90 27.50 11.29
N TRP A 56 2.62 26.77 10.43
CA TRP A 56 3.48 25.66 10.84
C TRP A 56 4.93 25.81 10.36
N ILE A 57 5.20 25.76 9.05
CA ILE A 57 6.58 25.66 8.53
C ILE A 57 7.47 26.81 9.02
N LEU A 58 6.99 28.06 8.97
CA LEU A 58 7.75 29.22 9.42
C LEU A 58 7.89 29.31 10.95
N ARG A 59 6.99 28.68 11.71
CA ARG A 59 6.92 28.82 13.18
C ARG A 59 7.55 27.65 13.93
N ALA A 60 7.47 26.44 13.37
CA ALA A 60 7.78 25.20 14.07
C ALA A 60 9.19 25.18 14.70
N PRO A 61 10.28 25.63 14.03
CA PRO A 61 11.61 25.64 14.66
C PRO A 61 11.70 26.54 15.90
N ALA A 62 11.00 27.67 15.90
CA ALA A 62 11.01 28.64 17.00
C ALA A 62 10.05 28.24 18.12
N ALA A 63 8.88 27.69 17.78
CA ALA A 63 7.88 27.21 18.74
C ALA A 63 8.28 25.89 19.41
N ASN A 64 9.11 25.08 18.74
CA ASN A 64 9.55 23.78 19.22
C ASN A 64 11.10 23.68 19.23
N PRO A 65 11.81 24.53 20.00
CA PRO A 65 13.27 24.58 20.00
C PRO A 65 13.94 23.24 20.39
N GLY A 66 13.23 22.35 21.10
CA GLY A 66 13.70 20.99 21.36
C GLY A 66 13.99 20.17 20.11
N MET A 67 13.39 20.50 18.95
CA MET A 67 13.65 19.86 17.66
C MET A 67 15.15 19.85 17.31
N LEU A 68 15.88 20.92 17.63
CA LEU A 68 17.34 20.99 17.46
C LEU A 68 18.09 20.88 18.80
N ASN A 69 17.54 21.43 19.88
CA ASN A 69 18.24 21.43 21.17
C ASN A 69 18.53 20.02 21.70
N MET A 70 17.78 19.00 21.28
CA MET A 70 18.07 17.62 21.68
C MET A 70 19.43 17.12 21.18
N PHE A 71 19.86 17.56 20.00
CA PHE A 71 21.15 17.20 19.42
C PHE A 71 22.32 17.80 20.22
N PHE A 72 22.18 19.06 20.64
CA PHE A 72 23.16 19.76 21.47
C PHE A 72 23.22 19.28 22.92
N ARG A 73 22.18 18.60 23.39
CA ARG A 73 22.03 18.14 24.77
C ARG A 73 22.12 16.62 24.93
N ARG A 74 22.51 15.90 23.87
CA ARG A 74 22.59 14.43 23.84
C ARG A 74 23.38 13.82 25.01
N ASN A 75 24.44 14.48 25.44
CA ASN A 75 25.31 14.05 26.56
C ASN A 75 24.92 14.64 27.93
N ARG A 76 23.73 15.24 28.05
CA ARG A 76 23.23 15.82 29.31
C ARG A 76 22.10 14.97 29.88
N LYS A 77 22.02 14.93 31.21
CA LYS A 77 20.85 14.36 31.90
C LYS A 77 19.66 15.30 31.74
N TRP A 78 18.59 14.82 31.12
CA TRP A 78 17.34 15.57 31.00
C TRP A 78 16.56 15.54 32.33
N PRO A 79 15.91 16.64 32.73
CA PRO A 79 15.12 16.71 33.96
C PRO A 79 13.69 16.13 33.80
N TYR A 80 13.41 15.39 32.74
CA TYR A 80 12.08 14.90 32.34
C TYR A 80 12.18 13.53 31.63
N PRO A 81 11.06 12.84 31.33
CA PRO A 81 11.08 11.48 30.78
C PRO A 81 11.92 11.34 29.51
N ASP A 82 12.49 10.15 29.34
CA ASP A 82 13.33 9.79 28.19
C ASP A 82 12.63 10.07 26.87
N MET A 83 13.40 10.47 25.86
CA MET A 83 12.92 10.73 24.50
C MET A 83 12.31 9.45 23.88
N VAL A 84 11.33 9.62 22.97
CA VAL A 84 10.86 8.50 22.14
C VAL A 84 12.00 8.01 21.26
N PRO A 85 12.10 6.70 20.96
CA PRO A 85 13.17 6.14 20.12
C PRO A 85 13.35 6.90 18.80
N TRP A 86 12.30 7.34 18.14
CA TRP A 86 12.44 8.02 16.85
C TRP A 86 12.73 9.54 16.94
N ALA A 87 13.08 10.10 18.11
CA ALA A 87 13.22 11.55 18.28
C ALA A 87 14.18 12.23 17.28
N GLY A 88 15.19 11.50 16.79
CA GLY A 88 16.14 11.99 15.79
C GLY A 88 15.51 12.30 14.42
N GLU A 89 14.33 11.76 14.10
CA GLU A 89 13.71 11.95 12.79
C GLU A 89 13.15 13.38 12.58
N PHE A 90 12.82 14.08 13.68
CA PHE A 90 11.92 15.24 13.61
C PHE A 90 12.52 16.39 12.80
N ALA A 91 13.81 16.66 12.98
CA ALA A 91 14.53 17.69 12.24
C ALA A 91 14.61 17.36 10.73
N GLY A 92 14.86 16.10 10.39
CA GLY A 92 14.94 15.63 9.00
C GLY A 92 13.59 15.69 8.27
N LYS A 93 12.51 15.25 8.92
CA LYS A 93 11.15 15.33 8.37
C LYS A 93 10.71 16.79 8.15
N TYR A 94 10.94 17.67 9.14
CA TYR A 94 10.69 19.10 9.00
C TYR A 94 11.46 19.69 7.81
N LEU A 95 12.79 19.46 7.75
CA LEU A 95 13.64 20.00 6.70
C LEU A 95 13.22 19.52 5.32
N THR A 96 12.86 18.24 5.19
CA THR A 96 12.32 17.68 3.94
C THR A 96 11.09 18.46 3.49
N ALA A 97 10.08 18.60 4.36
CA ALA A 97 8.85 19.29 4.00
C ALA A 97 9.10 20.77 3.64
N ALA A 98 9.90 21.48 4.42
CA ALA A 98 10.19 22.89 4.20
C ALA A 98 11.01 23.13 2.91
N ALA A 99 11.95 22.24 2.59
CA ALA A 99 12.70 22.30 1.33
C ALA A 99 11.80 22.09 0.09
N LEU A 100 10.77 21.24 0.19
CA LEU A 100 9.78 21.08 -0.87
C LEU A 100 8.93 22.36 -1.04
N PHE A 101 8.47 22.95 0.08
CA PHE A 101 7.66 24.18 0.08
C PHE A 101 8.35 25.35 -0.61
N ARG A 102 9.67 25.47 -0.48
CA ARG A 102 10.47 26.50 -1.16
C ARG A 102 10.24 26.58 -2.68
N SER A 103 9.95 25.46 -3.34
CA SER A 103 9.67 25.44 -4.78
C SER A 103 8.21 25.74 -5.12
N MET A 104 7.32 25.65 -4.13
CA MET A 104 5.88 25.82 -4.30
C MET A 104 5.35 27.19 -3.87
N THR A 105 6.16 27.98 -3.14
CA THR A 105 5.74 29.27 -2.60
C THR A 105 6.80 30.34 -2.82
N ASP A 106 6.37 31.57 -3.10
CA ASP A 106 7.24 32.74 -3.24
C ASP A 106 7.41 33.45 -1.88
N THR A 107 8.07 32.78 -0.92
CA THR A 107 8.15 33.24 0.48
C THR A 107 9.57 33.62 0.90
N PRO A 108 9.89 34.92 1.01
CA PRO A 108 11.27 35.37 1.23
C PRO A 108 11.85 35.00 2.60
N GLN A 109 11.02 34.69 3.59
CA GLN A 109 11.44 34.27 4.94
C GLN A 109 11.96 32.83 4.98
N LEU A 110 11.56 31.97 4.03
CA LEU A 110 11.82 30.53 4.10
C LEU A 110 13.30 30.19 3.83
N ASP A 111 13.93 30.78 2.82
CA ASP A 111 15.35 30.53 2.51
C ASP A 111 16.28 30.89 3.68
N PRO A 112 16.21 32.10 4.28
CA PRO A 112 17.02 32.45 5.44
C PRO A 112 16.77 31.52 6.64
N LEU A 113 15.51 31.16 6.90
CA LEU A 113 15.14 30.27 8.00
C LEU A 113 15.80 28.89 7.84
N LEU A 114 15.75 28.31 6.64
CA LEU A 114 16.32 26.98 6.39
C LEU A 114 17.85 26.99 6.39
N ARG A 115 18.48 28.07 5.90
CA ARG A 115 19.93 28.25 6.03
C ARG A 115 20.38 28.31 7.48
N ASP A 116 19.68 29.06 8.33
CA ASP A 116 19.95 29.10 9.78
C ASP A 116 19.73 27.72 10.43
N PHE A 117 18.64 27.03 10.06
CA PHE A 117 18.35 25.68 10.57
C PHE A 117 19.48 24.69 10.25
N ILE A 118 19.97 24.68 9.01
CA ILE A 118 21.09 23.82 8.56
C ILE A 118 22.40 24.25 9.22
N GLU A 119 22.64 25.55 9.36
CA GLU A 119 23.81 26.07 10.08
C GLU A 119 23.83 25.56 11.53
N ARG A 120 22.70 25.62 12.24
CA ARG A 120 22.58 25.09 13.60
C ARG A 120 22.74 23.58 13.64
N LEU A 121 22.18 22.82 12.70
CA LEU A 121 22.46 21.38 12.60
C LEU A 121 23.95 21.09 12.43
N SER A 122 24.65 21.88 11.60
CA SER A 122 26.07 21.69 11.35
C SER A 122 26.92 21.81 12.62
N GLN A 123 26.52 22.70 13.53
CA GLN A 123 27.19 22.92 14.81
C GLN A 123 26.94 21.79 15.82
N ALA A 124 25.93 20.95 15.58
CA ALA A 124 25.61 19.82 16.43
C ALA A 124 26.28 18.50 15.97
N GLN A 125 26.81 18.46 14.74
CA GLN A 125 27.47 17.27 14.19
C GLN A 125 28.79 17.00 14.92
N ASP A 126 28.97 15.78 15.42
CA ASP A 126 30.19 15.38 16.11
C ASP A 126 31.36 15.18 15.12
N THR A 127 32.55 14.99 15.68
CA THR A 127 33.80 14.75 14.96
C THR A 127 33.78 13.47 14.12
N ASP A 128 33.10 12.42 14.61
CA ASP A 128 32.92 11.13 13.91
C ASP A 128 31.82 11.17 12.82
N GLY A 129 31.17 12.32 12.63
CA GLY A 129 30.08 12.51 11.67
C GLY A 129 28.68 12.32 12.25
N TYR A 130 28.56 11.90 13.51
CA TYR A 130 27.28 11.68 14.17
C TYR A 130 26.43 12.94 14.29
N LEU A 131 25.16 12.83 13.90
CA LEU A 131 24.19 13.92 13.98
C LEU A 131 22.84 13.36 14.46
N GLY A 132 22.79 12.98 15.73
CA GLY A 132 21.60 12.48 16.40
C GLY A 132 21.46 12.99 17.84
N PRO A 133 20.35 12.66 18.53
CA PRO A 133 20.08 13.10 19.89
C PRO A 133 20.59 12.15 20.98
N TRP A 134 21.16 10.99 20.63
CA TRP A 134 21.64 9.99 21.59
C TRP A 134 23.08 10.24 22.04
N PRO A 135 23.44 9.90 23.29
CA PRO A 135 24.78 10.11 23.83
C PRO A 135 25.85 9.21 23.19
N ASP A 136 27.14 9.55 23.38
CA ASP A 136 28.30 8.94 22.72
C ASP A 136 28.33 7.39 22.74
N GLY A 137 27.85 6.76 23.82
CA GLY A 137 27.80 5.30 23.94
C GLY A 137 26.66 4.61 23.18
N GLN A 138 25.77 5.37 22.55
CA GLN A 138 24.56 4.89 21.86
C GLN A 138 24.50 5.31 20.39
N HIS A 139 25.53 5.99 19.88
CA HIS A 139 25.55 6.41 18.48
C HIS A 139 25.37 5.22 17.54
N TRP A 140 24.57 5.44 16.49
CA TRP A 140 24.34 4.53 15.37
C TRP A 140 23.57 3.25 15.72
N ASN A 141 23.20 3.03 16.98
CA ASN A 141 22.73 1.73 17.47
C ASN A 141 21.51 1.85 18.39
N GLY A 142 20.47 1.05 18.12
CA GLY A 142 19.23 1.12 18.87
C GLY A 142 18.48 2.43 18.61
N TYR A 143 17.45 2.70 19.42
CA TYR A 143 16.68 3.95 19.40
C TYR A 143 16.35 4.49 18.00
N TRP A 144 16.04 3.63 17.04
CA TRP A 144 15.70 4.03 15.66
C TRP A 144 16.70 5.05 15.09
N ASP A 145 17.97 4.94 15.46
CA ASP A 145 18.92 6.03 15.22
C ASP A 145 19.33 6.10 13.75
N LEU A 146 19.50 4.94 13.11
CA LEU A 146 19.68 4.85 11.65
C LEU A 146 18.49 5.45 10.90
N TRP A 147 17.28 5.30 11.43
CA TRP A 147 16.07 5.90 10.90
C TRP A 147 16.04 7.43 11.05
N GLY A 148 16.48 7.95 12.20
CA GLY A 148 16.67 9.38 12.42
C GLY A 148 17.65 9.99 11.41
N HIS A 149 18.81 9.35 11.22
CA HIS A 149 19.81 9.75 10.23
C HIS A 149 19.28 9.66 8.79
N TYR A 150 18.55 8.60 8.44
CA TYR A 150 17.89 8.48 7.14
C TYR A 150 16.98 9.70 6.84
N HIS A 151 16.16 10.13 7.79
CA HIS A 151 15.31 11.31 7.60
C HIS A 151 16.11 12.61 7.48
N LEU A 152 17.22 12.76 8.21
CA LEU A 152 18.14 13.89 8.02
C LEU A 152 18.77 13.89 6.63
N MET A 153 19.19 12.72 6.13
CA MET A 153 19.71 12.58 4.78
C MET A 153 18.69 13.04 3.74
N LEU A 154 17.42 12.63 3.86
CA LEU A 154 16.36 13.08 2.95
C LEU A 154 16.19 14.60 2.96
N GLY A 155 16.17 15.23 4.14
CA GLY A 155 16.00 16.68 4.27
C GLY A 155 17.18 17.45 3.68
N LEU A 156 18.41 17.04 4.00
CA LEU A 156 19.63 17.66 3.51
C LEU A 156 19.78 17.50 2.00
N LEU A 157 19.46 16.31 1.46
CA LEU A 157 19.49 16.07 0.02
C LEU A 157 18.39 16.84 -0.71
N ALA A 158 17.18 16.94 -0.15
CA ALA A 158 16.12 17.76 -0.73
C ALA A 158 16.51 19.24 -0.80
N TRP A 159 17.17 19.76 0.24
CA TRP A 159 17.73 21.11 0.23
C TRP A 159 18.86 21.28 -0.79
N TYR A 160 19.83 20.37 -0.80
CA TYR A 160 20.95 20.37 -1.74
C TYR A 160 20.46 20.33 -3.20
N ASP A 161 19.57 19.39 -3.54
CA ASP A 161 19.05 19.24 -4.90
C ASP A 161 18.31 20.51 -5.38
N GLY A 162 17.68 21.26 -4.45
CA GLY A 162 16.95 22.49 -4.77
C GLY A 162 17.78 23.79 -4.71
N THR A 163 19.02 23.76 -4.21
CA THR A 163 19.82 24.97 -3.94
C THR A 163 21.29 24.90 -4.34
N GLY A 164 21.85 23.70 -4.52
CA GLY A 164 23.28 23.49 -4.66
C GLY A 164 24.10 23.76 -3.40
N ASP A 165 23.48 23.79 -2.21
CA ASP A 165 24.18 24.10 -0.95
C ASP A 165 25.12 22.96 -0.52
N GLN A 166 26.40 23.14 -0.83
CA GLN A 166 27.43 22.14 -0.57
C GLN A 166 27.57 21.80 0.92
N LYS A 167 27.32 22.75 1.84
CA LYS A 167 27.40 22.47 3.28
C LYS A 167 26.39 21.41 3.69
N ALA A 168 25.16 21.49 3.18
CA ALA A 168 24.14 20.48 3.48
C ALA A 168 24.52 19.09 2.94
N PHE A 169 25.12 19.06 1.74
CA PHE A 169 25.62 17.82 1.15
C PHE A 169 26.77 17.21 1.97
N ASP A 170 27.73 18.03 2.40
CA ASP A 170 28.87 17.60 3.21
C ASP A 170 28.42 17.04 4.58
N LEU A 171 27.41 17.66 5.21
CA LEU A 171 26.81 17.11 6.43
C LEU A 171 26.23 15.71 6.21
N CYS A 172 25.53 15.52 5.10
CA CYS A 172 24.94 14.24 4.70
C CYS A 172 26.02 13.17 4.47
N VAL A 173 27.08 13.52 3.73
CA VAL A 173 28.24 12.66 3.47
C VAL A 173 28.91 12.24 4.78
N ARG A 174 29.18 13.17 5.70
CA ARG A 174 29.82 12.84 6.98
C ARG A 174 28.99 11.90 7.85
N MET A 175 27.67 12.03 7.87
CA MET A 175 26.80 11.06 8.55
C MET A 175 26.91 9.67 7.91
N ALA A 176 26.83 9.61 6.57
CA ALA A 176 26.91 8.36 5.84
C ALA A 176 28.27 7.66 6.01
N ASP A 177 29.37 8.43 6.05
CA ASP A 177 30.71 7.94 6.35
C ASP A 177 30.79 7.31 7.75
N GLY A 178 30.24 7.99 8.78
CA GLY A 178 30.19 7.46 10.15
C GLY A 178 29.45 6.12 10.23
N ILE A 179 28.28 6.05 9.59
CA ILE A 179 27.50 4.80 9.48
C ILE A 179 28.31 3.72 8.74
N CYS A 180 28.96 4.05 7.62
CA CYS A 180 29.73 3.08 6.83
C CYS A 180 30.93 2.54 7.60
N ASN A 181 31.60 3.36 8.40
CA ASN A 181 32.70 2.93 9.24
C ASN A 181 32.27 1.84 10.23
N LEU A 182 31.03 1.89 10.72
CA LEU A 182 30.48 0.87 11.61
C LEU A 182 29.93 -0.34 10.85
N TYR A 183 29.19 -0.11 9.75
CA TYR A 183 28.32 -1.11 9.14
C TYR A 183 28.71 -1.55 7.74
N ALA A 184 29.51 -0.82 6.97
CA ALA A 184 29.88 -1.26 5.61
C ALA A 184 30.97 -2.33 5.64
N SER A 185 31.93 -2.20 6.59
CA SER A 185 33.09 -3.10 6.70
C SER A 185 33.30 -3.70 8.10
N GLY A 186 32.51 -3.29 9.10
CA GLY A 186 32.63 -3.77 10.48
C GLY A 186 31.91 -5.10 10.75
N GLU A 187 32.16 -5.69 11.93
CA GLU A 187 31.48 -6.93 12.37
C GLU A 187 29.98 -6.74 12.60
N LYS A 188 29.55 -5.54 13.01
CA LYS A 188 28.14 -5.19 13.23
C LYS A 188 27.38 -5.03 11.91
N ARG A 189 26.09 -5.39 11.91
CA ARG A 189 25.16 -5.23 10.79
C ARG A 189 24.04 -4.25 11.14
N PRO A 190 23.47 -3.52 10.16
CA PRO A 190 22.25 -2.74 10.40
C PRO A 190 21.10 -3.54 11.02
N LEU A 191 21.03 -4.85 10.71
CA LEU A 191 20.13 -5.80 11.37
C LEU A 191 20.29 -5.86 12.89
N ASP A 192 21.51 -5.66 13.41
CA ASP A 192 21.82 -5.76 14.85
C ASP A 192 21.49 -4.46 15.61
N ALA A 193 21.15 -3.38 14.89
CA ALA A 193 21.01 -2.03 15.43
C ALA A 193 19.62 -1.76 16.05
N GLY A 194 18.98 -2.79 16.63
CA GLY A 194 17.68 -2.67 17.30
C GLY A 194 16.52 -3.15 16.45
N THR A 195 15.74 -2.23 15.87
CA THR A 195 14.50 -2.50 15.14
C THR A 195 14.79 -2.62 13.63
N PRO A 196 14.90 -3.83 13.06
CA PRO A 196 15.42 -4.00 11.69
C PRO A 196 14.58 -3.27 10.64
N GLU A 197 13.26 -3.26 10.79
CA GLU A 197 12.33 -2.72 9.80
C GLU A 197 12.55 -1.23 9.51
N VAL A 198 12.86 -0.43 10.53
CA VAL A 198 13.16 1.00 10.35
C VAL A 198 14.61 1.21 9.92
N ASN A 199 15.52 0.33 10.31
CA ASN A 199 16.93 0.41 9.93
C ASN A 199 17.12 0.16 8.42
N PHE A 200 16.27 -0.67 7.81
CA PHE A 200 16.33 -0.95 6.37
C PHE A 200 15.95 0.24 5.49
N ALA A 201 15.27 1.27 6.03
CA ALA A 201 15.01 2.51 5.31
C ALA A 201 16.31 3.19 4.81
N LEU A 202 17.42 2.95 5.50
CA LEU A 202 18.74 3.46 5.13
C LEU A 202 19.19 2.98 3.74
N LEU A 203 18.67 1.85 3.24
CA LEU A 203 18.89 1.38 1.87
C LEU A 203 18.62 2.49 0.85
N HIS A 204 17.51 3.20 1.02
CA HIS A 204 17.10 4.30 0.16
C HIS A 204 18.13 5.45 0.20
N GLY A 205 18.50 5.90 1.41
CA GLY A 205 19.47 6.98 1.59
C GLY A 205 20.86 6.65 1.03
N MET A 206 21.39 5.45 1.28
CA MET A 206 22.72 5.05 0.81
C MET A 206 22.79 4.90 -0.70
N ALA A 207 21.76 4.31 -1.32
CA ALA A 207 21.68 4.20 -2.78
C ALA A 207 21.57 5.58 -3.45
N MET A 208 20.77 6.51 -2.88
CA MET A 208 20.70 7.89 -3.35
C MET A 208 22.05 8.62 -3.27
N LEU A 209 22.82 8.42 -2.20
CA LEU A 209 24.16 9.01 -2.06
C LEU A 209 25.18 8.38 -3.00
N TYR A 210 25.17 7.05 -3.16
CA TYR A 210 26.04 6.37 -4.12
C TYR A 210 25.86 6.94 -5.53
N ARG A 211 24.63 7.14 -5.99
CA ARG A 211 24.37 7.75 -7.31
C ARG A 211 24.93 9.16 -7.47
N ARG A 212 25.09 9.90 -6.37
CA ARG A 212 25.62 11.27 -6.37
C ARG A 212 27.13 11.34 -6.24
N THR A 213 27.75 10.34 -5.62
CA THR A 213 29.17 10.39 -5.21
C THR A 213 30.06 9.35 -5.89
N GLY A 214 29.51 8.19 -6.28
CA GLY A 214 30.28 7.03 -6.70
C GLY A 214 31.07 6.34 -5.59
N GLU A 215 30.90 6.73 -4.32
CA GLU A 215 31.65 6.15 -3.20
C GLU A 215 31.25 4.68 -2.96
N PRO A 216 32.15 3.71 -3.19
CA PRO A 216 31.82 2.28 -3.16
C PRO A 216 31.34 1.77 -1.80
N ARG A 217 31.75 2.40 -0.68
CA ARG A 217 31.27 2.01 0.66
C ARG A 217 29.76 2.18 0.81
N TYR A 218 29.16 3.16 0.13
CA TYR A 218 27.72 3.39 0.19
C TYR A 218 26.93 2.28 -0.51
N LEU A 219 27.41 1.83 -1.68
CA LEU A 219 26.83 0.69 -2.36
C LEU A 219 27.04 -0.61 -1.57
N ALA A 220 28.22 -0.80 -0.98
CA ALA A 220 28.50 -1.96 -0.15
C ALA A 220 27.54 -2.05 1.06
N LEU A 221 27.27 -0.92 1.72
CA LEU A 221 26.28 -0.88 2.81
C LEU A 221 24.86 -1.15 2.32
N ALA A 222 24.46 -0.57 1.18
CA ALA A 222 23.16 -0.84 0.57
C ALA A 222 22.97 -2.34 0.26
N GLN A 223 23.99 -2.99 -0.31
CA GLN A 223 24.00 -4.43 -0.56
C GLN A 223 23.93 -5.24 0.74
N ARG A 224 24.68 -4.85 1.78
CA ARG A 224 24.62 -5.50 3.09
C ARG A 224 23.24 -5.42 3.74
N ILE A 225 22.52 -4.31 3.56
CA ILE A 225 21.11 -4.18 4.01
C ILE A 225 20.19 -5.13 3.26
N ILE A 226 20.40 -5.37 1.96
CA ILE A 226 19.64 -6.39 1.22
C ILE A 226 19.89 -7.79 1.80
N GLU A 227 21.15 -8.15 2.07
CA GLU A 227 21.46 -9.42 2.73
C GLU A 227 20.85 -9.52 4.14
N ASP A 228 20.79 -8.41 4.89
CA ASP A 228 20.14 -8.36 6.20
C ASP A 228 18.65 -8.63 6.07
N MET A 229 18.03 -8.05 5.06
CA MET A 229 16.62 -8.23 4.75
C MET A 229 16.31 -9.69 4.43
N GLU A 230 17.17 -10.40 3.67
CA GLU A 230 17.03 -11.85 3.42
C GLU A 230 16.97 -12.66 4.72
N ARG A 231 17.72 -12.25 5.77
CA ARG A 231 17.69 -12.88 7.10
C ARG A 231 16.51 -12.43 7.97
N ALA A 232 15.86 -11.33 7.59
CA ALA A 232 14.87 -10.62 8.39
C ALA A 232 13.54 -10.41 7.65
N GLY A 233 13.16 -11.36 6.80
CA GLY A 233 11.83 -11.41 6.20
C GLY A 233 11.82 -11.43 4.67
N ASP A 234 12.96 -11.22 4.03
CA ASP A 234 13.20 -11.38 2.61
C ASP A 234 12.21 -10.62 1.71
N TRP A 235 11.93 -9.37 2.05
CA TRP A 235 10.88 -8.59 1.39
C TRP A 235 11.14 -8.35 -0.09
N LEU A 236 12.42 -8.28 -0.49
CA LEU A 236 12.81 -8.14 -1.90
C LEU A 236 12.37 -9.36 -2.71
N ASN A 237 12.81 -10.56 -2.34
CA ASN A 237 12.52 -11.75 -3.14
C ASN A 237 11.04 -12.15 -3.02
N LEU A 238 10.41 -11.97 -1.86
CA LEU A 238 8.96 -12.17 -1.71
C LEU A 238 8.15 -11.20 -2.56
N GLY A 239 8.47 -9.91 -2.53
CA GLY A 239 7.81 -8.90 -3.37
C GLY A 239 8.04 -9.17 -4.86
N ALA A 240 9.26 -9.54 -5.25
CA ALA A 240 9.58 -9.94 -6.61
C ALA A 240 8.81 -11.21 -7.01
N ALA A 241 8.54 -12.14 -6.09
CA ALA A 241 7.71 -13.32 -6.31
C ALA A 241 6.20 -13.04 -6.31
N GLY A 242 5.77 -11.77 -6.15
CA GLY A 242 4.37 -11.38 -6.16
C GLY A 242 3.65 -11.52 -4.82
N VAL A 243 4.36 -11.78 -3.73
CA VAL A 243 3.77 -11.76 -2.38
C VAL A 243 3.31 -10.32 -2.08
N PRO A 244 2.01 -10.09 -1.80
CA PRO A 244 1.49 -8.75 -1.56
C PRO A 244 2.05 -8.15 -0.26
N TYR A 245 2.05 -6.83 -0.15
CA TYR A 245 2.70 -6.09 0.93
C TYR A 245 2.18 -6.46 2.33
N TRP A 246 0.85 -6.59 2.48
CA TRP A 246 0.23 -7.02 3.74
C TRP A 246 0.63 -8.46 4.15
N ARG A 247 1.30 -9.21 3.26
CA ARG A 247 1.82 -10.56 3.53
C ARG A 247 3.30 -10.61 3.92
N LEU A 248 4.01 -9.49 3.91
CA LEU A 248 5.43 -9.47 4.23
C LEU A 248 5.68 -9.79 5.72
N PRO A 249 6.60 -10.71 6.05
CA PRO A 249 6.88 -11.10 7.43
C PRO A 249 7.70 -10.04 8.18
N ARG A 250 7.85 -10.24 9.51
CA ARG A 250 8.69 -9.43 10.41
C ARG A 250 8.49 -7.92 10.27
N ASN A 251 7.25 -7.45 10.50
CA ASN A 251 6.86 -6.03 10.40
C ASN A 251 7.05 -5.40 9.01
N GLY A 252 7.28 -6.20 7.96
CA GLY A 252 7.29 -5.72 6.58
C GLY A 252 5.97 -5.09 6.12
N THR A 253 4.87 -5.30 6.85
CA THR A 253 3.54 -4.74 6.58
C THR A 253 3.32 -3.33 7.13
N ARG A 254 4.21 -2.82 8.00
CA ARG A 254 4.08 -1.46 8.55
C ARG A 254 4.47 -0.40 7.52
N TRP A 255 4.05 0.85 7.73
CA TRP A 255 4.38 1.92 6.79
C TRP A 255 5.86 2.28 6.74
N GLU A 256 6.61 2.12 7.83
CA GLU A 256 8.03 2.48 7.89
C GLU A 256 8.84 1.66 6.86
N SER A 257 8.44 0.41 6.65
CA SER A 257 9.03 -0.53 5.70
C SER A 257 8.89 -0.05 4.23
N LEU A 258 7.97 0.87 3.91
CA LEU A 258 7.87 1.43 2.56
C LEU A 258 9.11 2.21 2.14
N HIS A 259 9.86 2.77 3.09
CA HIS A 259 11.12 3.44 2.76
C HIS A 259 12.22 2.45 2.35
N ALA A 260 12.22 1.23 2.90
CA ALA A 260 13.08 0.16 2.38
C ALA A 260 12.63 -0.26 0.97
N VAL A 261 11.32 -0.29 0.70
CA VAL A 261 10.77 -0.54 -0.65
C VAL A 261 11.20 0.56 -1.64
N GLN A 262 11.21 1.84 -1.26
CA GLN A 262 11.82 2.92 -2.08
C GLN A 262 13.30 2.65 -2.38
N GLY A 263 14.01 2.01 -1.44
CA GLY A 263 15.37 1.53 -1.66
C GLY A 263 15.49 0.52 -2.82
N PHE A 264 14.47 -0.30 -3.08
CA PHE A 264 14.47 -1.21 -4.24
C PHE A 264 14.49 -0.42 -5.56
N LEU A 265 13.72 0.65 -5.69
CA LEU A 265 13.80 1.52 -6.88
C LEU A 265 15.23 2.04 -7.08
N GLU A 266 15.84 2.56 -6.03
CA GLU A 266 17.19 3.12 -6.13
C GLU A 266 18.23 2.04 -6.47
N MET A 267 18.09 0.83 -5.92
CA MET A 267 18.92 -0.32 -6.30
C MET A 267 18.71 -0.72 -7.75
N HIS A 268 17.48 -0.74 -8.27
CA HIS A 268 17.22 -0.97 -9.70
C HIS A 268 17.95 0.07 -10.58
N ARG A 269 17.93 1.35 -10.20
CA ARG A 269 18.64 2.41 -10.93
C ARG A 269 20.14 2.19 -10.95
N VAL A 270 20.70 1.74 -9.83
CA VAL A 270 22.14 1.48 -9.65
C VAL A 270 22.60 0.21 -10.37
N THR A 271 21.87 -0.90 -10.24
CA THR A 271 22.33 -2.22 -10.72
C THR A 271 21.72 -2.63 -12.05
N GLY A 272 20.52 -2.14 -12.37
CA GLY A 272 19.76 -2.54 -13.55
C GLY A 272 19.04 -3.89 -13.38
N GLU A 273 19.18 -4.54 -12.23
CA GLU A 273 18.53 -5.83 -11.96
C GLU A 273 17.01 -5.68 -11.91
N GLN A 274 16.29 -6.57 -12.60
CA GLN A 274 14.83 -6.49 -12.73
C GLN A 274 14.10 -6.88 -11.45
N ARG A 275 14.66 -7.78 -10.62
CA ARG A 275 14.02 -8.20 -9.35
C ARG A 275 13.67 -7.02 -8.43
N TYR A 276 14.50 -5.97 -8.40
CA TYR A 276 14.24 -4.77 -7.63
C TYR A 276 13.06 -3.97 -8.19
N ARG A 277 12.99 -3.82 -9.52
CA ARG A 277 11.87 -3.17 -10.22
C ARG A 277 10.57 -3.94 -9.97
N GLU A 278 10.61 -5.25 -10.15
CA GLU A 278 9.46 -6.14 -9.98
C GLU A 278 8.94 -6.11 -8.55
N ALA A 279 9.82 -6.24 -7.54
CA ALA A 279 9.43 -6.13 -6.13
C ALA A 279 8.79 -4.78 -5.82
N PHE A 280 9.43 -3.68 -6.22
CA PHE A 280 8.90 -2.33 -6.01
C PHE A 280 7.49 -2.16 -6.58
N LEU A 281 7.28 -2.54 -7.84
CA LEU A 281 6.01 -2.36 -8.53
C LEU A 281 4.92 -3.32 -8.02
N ARG A 282 5.25 -4.60 -7.77
CA ARG A 282 4.29 -5.59 -7.28
C ARG A 282 3.81 -5.26 -5.86
N LEU A 283 4.70 -4.80 -4.99
CA LEU A 283 4.34 -4.34 -3.64
C LEU A 283 3.44 -3.09 -3.68
N TRP A 284 3.78 -2.08 -4.49
CA TRP A 284 2.92 -0.90 -4.66
C TRP A 284 1.53 -1.26 -5.23
N ASN A 285 1.48 -2.10 -6.27
CA ASN A 285 0.23 -2.57 -6.86
C ASN A 285 -0.63 -3.29 -5.82
N SER A 286 -0.02 -4.14 -4.97
CA SER A 286 -0.75 -4.82 -3.91
C SER A 286 -1.34 -3.85 -2.88
N LEU A 287 -0.65 -2.77 -2.52
CA LEU A 287 -1.22 -1.74 -1.64
C LEU A 287 -2.39 -1.02 -2.31
N ARG A 288 -2.23 -0.63 -3.58
CA ARG A 288 -3.27 0.03 -4.39
C ARG A 288 -4.55 -0.81 -4.47
N GLU A 289 -4.39 -2.12 -4.66
CA GLU A 289 -5.50 -3.06 -4.83
C GLU A 289 -6.13 -3.46 -3.50
N LEU A 290 -5.32 -3.64 -2.45
CA LEU A 290 -5.71 -4.35 -1.24
C LEU A 290 -5.90 -3.46 -0.02
N ASP A 291 -5.20 -2.33 0.06
CA ASP A 291 -5.07 -1.53 1.30
C ASP A 291 -5.37 -0.03 1.12
N ARG A 292 -5.55 0.43 -0.12
CA ARG A 292 -5.85 1.82 -0.44
C ARG A 292 -7.35 2.08 -0.25
N HIS A 293 -7.67 2.87 0.77
CA HIS A 293 -9.05 3.23 1.13
C HIS A 293 -9.65 4.27 0.17
N PRO A 294 -10.99 4.49 0.17
CA PRO A 294 -11.65 5.47 -0.71
C PRO A 294 -11.06 6.89 -0.71
N SER A 295 -10.47 7.35 0.40
CA SER A 295 -9.79 8.65 0.49
C SER A 295 -8.43 8.71 -0.22
N GLY A 296 -7.97 7.60 -0.79
CA GLY A 296 -6.75 7.50 -1.58
C GLY A 296 -5.50 7.08 -0.82
N ALA A 297 -5.52 6.95 0.51
CA ALA A 297 -4.35 6.54 1.28
C ALA A 297 -4.44 5.10 1.77
N PHE A 298 -3.28 4.51 2.10
CA PHE A 298 -3.22 3.19 2.70
C PHE A 298 -3.15 3.22 4.23
N SER A 299 -3.48 2.04 4.76
CA SER A 299 -3.33 1.50 6.11
C SER A 299 -4.54 1.63 7.01
N THR A 300 -4.69 0.62 7.86
CA THR A 300 -5.56 0.64 9.02
C THR A 300 -4.74 0.30 10.24
N GLY A 301 -4.57 1.28 11.13
CA GLY A 301 -3.71 1.14 12.30
C GLY A 301 -2.23 0.91 11.94
N GLU A 302 -1.70 1.75 11.05
CA GLU A 302 -0.27 1.81 10.67
C GLU A 302 0.28 0.62 9.87
N VAL A 303 -0.58 -0.33 9.51
CA VAL A 303 -0.22 -1.54 8.76
C VAL A 303 -1.13 -1.78 7.58
N ALA A 304 -0.59 -2.46 6.57
CA ALA A 304 -1.38 -3.08 5.52
C ALA A 304 -2.07 -4.35 6.07
N ARG A 305 -3.37 -4.47 5.81
CA ARG A 305 -4.28 -5.51 6.30
C ARG A 305 -4.76 -6.43 5.18
N GLY A 306 -4.55 -6.07 3.92
CA GLY A 306 -5.07 -6.78 2.75
C GLY A 306 -6.55 -6.54 2.48
N SER A 307 -7.16 -5.60 3.20
CA SER A 307 -8.56 -5.22 3.07
C SER A 307 -8.74 -3.71 3.21
N ILE A 308 -9.41 -3.11 2.23
CA ILE A 308 -9.87 -1.71 2.25
C ILE A 308 -11.04 -1.49 3.22
N TYR A 309 -11.66 -2.60 3.67
CA TYR A 309 -12.83 -2.63 4.53
C TYR A 309 -12.48 -2.99 5.98
N GLU A 310 -11.19 -3.06 6.31
CA GLU A 310 -10.78 -3.17 7.71
C GLU A 310 -11.18 -1.88 8.45
N PRO A 311 -11.92 -1.97 9.57
CA PRO A 311 -12.32 -0.77 10.29
C PRO A 311 -11.13 -0.13 11.01
N GLY A 312 -10.99 1.18 10.81
CA GLY A 312 -10.06 1.99 11.58
C GLY A 312 -9.70 3.28 10.84
N SER A 313 -8.68 3.95 11.36
CA SER A 313 -8.18 5.21 10.83
C SER A 313 -6.87 5.01 10.08
N ILE A 314 -6.61 5.98 9.21
CA ILE A 314 -5.39 6.07 8.42
C ILE A 314 -4.48 7.11 9.07
N GLU A 315 -3.27 6.69 9.43
CA GLU A 315 -2.27 7.60 10.00
C GLU A 315 -1.77 8.59 8.92
N THR A 316 -1.47 9.82 9.34
CA THR A 316 -0.89 10.85 8.47
C THR A 316 0.47 10.44 7.91
N CYS A 317 1.35 9.75 8.67
CA CYS A 317 2.64 9.29 8.13
C CYS A 317 2.46 8.22 7.03
N CYS A 318 1.48 7.33 7.18
CA CYS A 318 1.12 6.36 6.14
C CYS A 318 0.72 7.08 4.85
N SER A 319 -0.11 8.11 4.94
CA SER A 319 -0.53 8.91 3.78
C SER A 319 0.65 9.59 3.07
N VAL A 320 1.62 10.10 3.82
CA VAL A 320 2.85 10.71 3.27
C VAL A 320 3.75 9.66 2.61
N ALA A 321 3.93 8.49 3.25
CA ALA A 321 4.73 7.39 2.70
C ALA A 321 4.11 6.85 1.40
N TRP A 322 2.78 6.75 1.34
CA TRP A 322 2.04 6.37 0.13
C TRP A 322 2.31 7.31 -1.04
N LEU A 323 2.19 8.61 -0.79
CA LEU A 323 2.44 9.65 -1.79
C LEU A 323 3.89 9.59 -2.28
N ALA A 324 4.87 9.49 -1.37
CA ALA A 324 6.28 9.43 -1.72
C ALA A 324 6.61 8.18 -2.58
N LEU A 325 6.08 7.01 -2.19
CA LEU A 325 6.23 5.78 -2.95
C LEU A 325 5.57 5.88 -4.34
N THR A 326 4.40 6.51 -4.42
CA THR A 326 3.65 6.63 -5.67
C THR A 326 4.28 7.64 -6.64
N VAL A 327 4.92 8.70 -6.14
CA VAL A 327 5.79 9.58 -6.97
C VAL A 327 6.88 8.76 -7.64
N ASP A 328 7.51 7.86 -6.90
CA ASP A 328 8.57 7.00 -7.41
C ASP A 328 8.05 5.99 -8.44
N VAL A 329 6.83 5.47 -8.29
CA VAL A 329 6.17 4.65 -9.31
C VAL A 329 5.91 5.45 -10.57
N LEU A 330 5.34 6.66 -10.47
CA LEU A 330 5.11 7.53 -11.61
C LEU A 330 6.40 7.80 -12.39
N ARG A 331 7.50 8.08 -11.70
CA ARG A 331 8.83 8.30 -12.32
C ARG A 331 9.36 7.05 -13.01
N LEU A 332 9.21 5.89 -12.38
CA LEU A 332 9.73 4.62 -12.88
C LEU A 332 8.96 4.08 -14.10
N THR A 333 7.64 4.26 -14.14
CA THR A 333 6.76 3.65 -15.15
C THR A 333 6.20 4.63 -16.16
N GLY A 334 5.99 5.88 -15.76
CA GLY A 334 5.21 6.85 -16.52
C GLY A 334 3.73 6.47 -16.65
N ASP A 335 3.23 5.60 -15.77
CA ASP A 335 1.84 5.16 -15.74
C ASP A 335 0.94 6.26 -15.13
N PRO A 336 -0.04 6.80 -15.87
CA PRO A 336 -0.96 7.82 -15.37
C PRO A 336 -1.80 7.34 -14.17
N ALA A 337 -1.98 6.03 -13.97
CA ALA A 337 -2.68 5.49 -12.80
C ALA A 337 -1.98 5.89 -11.48
N ALA A 338 -0.64 6.03 -11.49
CA ALA A 338 0.08 6.54 -10.33
C ALA A 338 -0.26 8.03 -10.06
N ALA A 339 -0.39 8.84 -11.11
CA ALA A 339 -0.81 10.23 -10.98
C ALA A 339 -2.29 10.38 -10.55
N ASP A 340 -3.16 9.45 -10.94
CA ASP A 340 -4.54 9.38 -10.45
C ASP A 340 -4.60 9.07 -8.95
N GLU A 341 -3.77 8.15 -8.45
CA GLU A 341 -3.67 7.88 -7.01
C GLU A 341 -3.08 9.09 -6.25
N LEU A 342 -2.06 9.75 -6.81
CA LEU A 342 -1.51 10.99 -6.23
C LEU A 342 -2.56 12.09 -6.14
N GLU A 343 -3.38 12.29 -7.17
CA GLU A 343 -4.49 13.25 -7.15
C GLU A 343 -5.52 12.89 -6.08
N LEU A 344 -5.95 11.62 -6.07
CA LEU A 344 -6.95 11.12 -5.13
C LEU A 344 -6.51 11.30 -3.67
N THR A 345 -5.31 10.86 -3.31
CA THR A 345 -4.79 11.02 -1.94
C THR A 345 -4.60 12.50 -1.60
N THR A 346 -4.06 13.29 -2.53
CA THR A 346 -3.75 14.71 -2.29
C THR A 346 -5.01 15.50 -1.99
N LEU A 347 -6.05 15.36 -2.83
CA LEU A 347 -7.28 16.14 -2.71
C LEU A 347 -8.20 15.66 -1.59
N ASN A 348 -8.03 14.43 -1.11
CA ASN A 348 -8.86 13.85 -0.07
C ASN A 348 -8.08 13.66 1.23
N GLN A 349 -7.37 12.54 1.39
CA GLN A 349 -6.72 12.20 2.66
C GLN A 349 -5.71 13.26 3.14
N ALA A 350 -4.84 13.76 2.27
CA ALA A 350 -3.77 14.68 2.66
C ALA A 350 -4.32 16.06 3.08
N LEU A 351 -5.31 16.58 2.35
CA LEU A 351 -6.01 17.79 2.78
C LEU A 351 -6.86 17.52 4.02
N ALA A 352 -7.49 16.36 4.16
CA ALA A 352 -8.25 16.01 5.37
C ALA A 352 -7.38 15.94 6.63
N SER A 353 -6.15 15.44 6.52
CA SER A 353 -5.25 15.30 7.66
C SER A 353 -4.69 16.63 8.16
N LEU A 354 -4.69 17.67 7.33
CA LEU A 354 -4.31 19.02 7.72
C LEU A 354 -5.55 19.79 8.14
N HIS A 355 -5.49 20.59 9.19
CA HIS A 355 -6.60 21.48 9.51
C HIS A 355 -6.63 22.68 8.53
N PRO A 356 -7.81 23.24 8.17
CA PRO A 356 -7.88 24.42 7.29
C PRO A 356 -7.08 25.64 7.76
N SER A 357 -6.88 25.82 9.07
CA SER A 357 -5.98 26.88 9.60
C SER A 357 -4.51 26.64 9.29
N GLY A 358 -4.11 25.42 8.94
CA GLY A 358 -2.71 25.01 8.78
C GLY A 358 -1.90 24.94 10.07
N SER A 359 -2.50 25.17 11.25
CA SER A 359 -1.78 25.19 12.53
C SER A 359 -1.65 23.82 13.19
N TRP A 360 -2.39 22.82 12.71
CA TRP A 360 -2.31 21.45 13.22
C TRP A 360 -2.72 20.42 12.18
N CYS A 361 -2.34 19.17 12.41
CA CYS A 361 -2.75 18.01 11.63
C CYS A 361 -3.31 16.93 12.56
N THR A 362 -4.01 15.95 12.01
CA THR A 362 -4.41 14.73 12.71
C THR A 362 -3.25 13.73 12.81
N TYR A 363 -3.29 12.87 13.82
CA TYR A 363 -2.55 11.61 13.78
C TYR A 363 -3.29 10.62 12.88
N ASP A 364 -4.53 10.36 13.26
CA ASP A 364 -5.47 9.47 12.60
C ASP A 364 -6.56 10.28 11.91
N THR A 365 -6.75 10.06 10.61
CA THR A 365 -7.85 10.66 9.85
C THR A 365 -8.82 9.55 9.43
N PRO A 366 -9.92 9.35 10.18
CA PRO A 366 -10.89 8.30 9.86
C PRO A 366 -11.80 8.70 8.70
N LEU A 367 -12.34 7.72 7.97
CA LEU A 367 -13.39 7.97 6.97
C LEU A 367 -14.74 8.35 7.61
N ASN A 368 -15.03 7.75 8.78
CA ASN A 368 -16.17 8.09 9.63
C ASN A 368 -15.65 8.32 11.06
N GLY A 369 -15.99 9.44 11.69
CA GLY A 369 -15.57 9.73 13.06
C GLY A 369 -15.31 11.21 13.30
N THR A 370 -14.34 11.52 14.15
CA THR A 370 -13.96 12.89 14.54
C THR A 370 -12.47 13.10 14.32
N ARG A 371 -12.07 14.32 13.93
CA ARG A 371 -10.66 14.70 13.81
C ARG A 371 -10.10 15.11 15.16
N ILE A 372 -8.96 14.54 15.54
CA ILE A 372 -8.25 14.88 16.78
C ILE A 372 -6.87 15.44 16.41
N PRO A 373 -6.47 16.62 16.92
CA PRO A 373 -5.14 17.16 16.71
C PRO A 373 -4.05 16.18 17.16
N ALA A 374 -3.00 16.01 16.35
CA ALA A 374 -1.92 15.07 16.62
C ALA A 374 -1.24 15.35 17.97
N PHE A 375 -1.02 16.62 18.32
CA PHE A 375 -0.43 16.99 19.60
C PHE A 375 -1.33 16.70 20.81
N HIS A 376 -2.63 16.42 20.62
CA HIS A 376 -3.50 15.83 21.65
C HIS A 376 -3.48 14.30 21.61
N HIS A 377 -3.54 13.70 20.41
CA HIS A 377 -3.64 12.25 20.26
C HIS A 377 -2.34 11.52 20.64
N ILE A 378 -1.20 12.01 20.17
CA ILE A 378 0.12 11.40 20.38
C ILE A 378 1.02 12.30 21.24
N ASN A 379 0.43 12.88 22.29
CA ASN A 379 1.12 13.81 23.19
C ASN A 379 2.33 13.19 23.92
N PHE A 380 2.43 11.87 24.04
CA PHE A 380 3.61 11.22 24.65
C PHE A 380 4.93 11.51 23.88
N GLN A 381 4.87 12.03 22.65
CA GLN A 381 6.03 12.43 21.86
C GLN A 381 6.58 13.82 22.23
N TYR A 382 5.79 14.72 22.85
CA TYR A 382 6.26 16.07 23.17
C TYR A 382 7.24 16.09 24.35
N ARG A 383 8.14 17.07 24.38
CA ARG A 383 9.02 17.38 25.53
C ARG A 383 8.87 18.84 25.97
N VAL A 384 9.39 19.18 27.14
CA VAL A 384 9.35 20.56 27.67
C VAL A 384 9.96 21.52 26.66
N GLY A 385 9.18 22.51 26.21
CA GLY A 385 9.57 23.45 25.15
C GLY A 385 9.36 22.93 23.73
N THR A 386 8.53 21.91 23.53
CA THR A 386 8.14 21.37 22.20
C THR A 386 6.67 20.95 22.17
N PRO A 387 5.72 21.82 22.56
CA PRO A 387 4.34 21.45 22.85
C PRO A 387 3.60 20.78 21.69
N GLU A 388 4.04 21.00 20.44
CA GLU A 388 3.38 20.50 19.22
C GLU A 388 4.26 19.50 18.46
N LEU A 389 5.45 19.15 18.97
CA LEU A 389 6.41 18.31 18.27
C LEU A 389 6.03 16.82 18.37
N ASN A 390 5.78 16.21 17.21
CA ASN A 390 5.50 14.79 17.04
C ASN A 390 5.72 14.38 15.57
N CYS A 391 5.77 13.08 15.29
CA CYS A 391 6.04 12.51 13.97
C CYS A 391 5.11 13.07 12.87
N CYS A 392 3.79 13.09 13.11
CA CYS A 392 2.83 13.56 12.11
C CYS A 392 2.95 15.06 11.86
N SER A 393 3.13 15.88 12.89
CA SER A 393 3.14 17.34 12.72
C SER A 393 4.32 17.81 11.87
N VAL A 394 5.51 17.18 12.01
CA VAL A 394 6.66 17.50 11.16
C VAL A 394 6.61 16.87 9.77
N ASN A 395 5.75 15.87 9.55
CA ASN A 395 5.68 15.12 8.29
C ASN A 395 4.46 15.49 7.43
N ALA A 396 3.33 15.85 8.02
CA ALA A 396 2.08 16.17 7.32
C ALA A 396 2.25 17.23 6.22
N PRO A 397 3.03 18.32 6.43
CA PRO A 397 3.26 19.29 5.36
C PRO A 397 3.93 18.66 4.13
N ARG A 398 4.76 17.62 4.30
CA ARG A 398 5.39 16.91 3.17
C ARG A 398 4.36 16.36 2.18
N ALA A 399 3.16 16.00 2.62
CA ALA A 399 2.10 15.52 1.72
C ALA A 399 1.76 16.56 0.64
N LEU A 400 1.61 17.84 1.02
CA LEU A 400 1.44 18.94 0.06
C LEU A 400 2.75 19.23 -0.68
N GLY A 401 3.88 19.17 0.03
CA GLY A 401 5.22 19.35 -0.54
C GLY A 401 5.51 18.44 -1.74
N LEU A 402 5.04 17.19 -1.69
CA LEU A 402 5.24 16.21 -2.75
C LEU A 402 4.57 16.61 -4.07
N LEU A 403 3.61 17.54 -4.07
CA LEU A 403 3.00 18.08 -5.28
C LEU A 403 4.06 18.62 -6.26
N ARG A 404 5.16 19.20 -5.75
CA ARG A 404 6.25 19.70 -6.60
C ARG A 404 6.98 18.61 -7.39
N GLU A 405 6.93 17.37 -6.93
CA GLU A 405 7.62 16.24 -7.58
C GLU A 405 6.82 15.71 -8.77
N TRP A 406 5.49 15.77 -8.71
CA TRP A 406 4.64 15.11 -9.69
C TRP A 406 3.75 16.05 -10.49
N ALA A 407 3.49 17.29 -10.05
CA ALA A 407 2.58 18.21 -10.74
C ALA A 407 2.95 18.41 -12.22
N VAL A 408 4.25 18.58 -12.49
CA VAL A 408 4.83 18.54 -13.83
C VAL A 408 6.11 17.70 -13.79
N THR A 409 6.16 16.64 -14.59
CA THR A 409 7.35 15.80 -14.79
C THR A 409 7.90 15.97 -16.20
N GLN A 410 9.13 15.52 -16.44
CA GLN A 410 9.78 15.63 -17.76
C GLN A 410 10.62 14.40 -18.11
N ASP A 411 10.68 14.07 -19.39
CA ASP A 411 11.59 13.09 -19.98
C ASP A 411 12.64 13.81 -20.86
N GLU A 412 13.31 13.08 -21.75
CA GLU A 412 14.25 13.70 -22.71
C GLU A 412 13.55 14.52 -23.80
N ALA A 413 12.29 14.23 -24.11
CA ALA A 413 11.56 14.82 -25.22
C ALA A 413 10.79 16.08 -24.79
N GLY A 414 10.03 16.01 -23.70
CA GLY A 414 9.09 17.07 -23.32
C GLY A 414 8.54 16.96 -21.91
N LEU A 415 7.32 17.46 -21.73
CA LEU A 415 6.71 17.71 -20.43
C LEU A 415 5.43 16.88 -20.26
N TYR A 416 5.13 16.53 -19.01
CA TYR A 416 3.90 15.89 -18.60
C TYR A 416 3.20 16.80 -17.59
N LEU A 417 1.96 17.21 -17.87
CA LEU A 417 1.10 17.91 -16.92
C LEU A 417 0.21 16.88 -16.23
N ASN A 418 0.45 16.69 -14.93
CA ASN A 418 -0.30 15.73 -14.12
C ASN A 418 -1.30 16.42 -13.19
N TYR A 419 -0.93 17.54 -12.57
CA TYR A 419 -1.80 18.25 -11.63
C TYR A 419 -2.67 19.29 -12.34
N TYR A 420 -3.97 19.22 -12.10
CA TYR A 420 -4.94 20.23 -12.50
C TYR A 420 -5.40 21.04 -11.28
N GLY A 421 -5.38 22.36 -11.40
CA GLY A 421 -5.82 23.28 -10.35
C GLY A 421 -5.48 24.73 -10.67
N PRO A 422 -6.20 25.70 -10.09
CA PRO A 422 -5.97 27.11 -10.40
C PRO A 422 -4.57 27.55 -10.01
N GLY A 423 -3.90 28.26 -10.91
CA GLY A 423 -2.56 28.77 -10.66
C GLY A 423 -1.64 28.75 -11.87
N ALA A 424 -0.33 28.79 -11.60
CA ALA A 424 0.68 28.68 -12.64
C ALA A 424 1.85 27.79 -12.18
N ILE A 425 2.39 27.01 -13.11
CA ILE A 425 3.59 26.20 -12.88
C ILE A 425 4.61 26.58 -13.94
N THR A 426 5.80 27.01 -13.51
CA THR A 426 6.94 27.27 -14.38
C THR A 426 7.98 26.18 -14.19
N VAL A 427 8.42 25.61 -15.30
CA VAL A 427 9.48 24.60 -15.34
C VAL A 427 10.56 25.01 -16.32
N LYS A 428 11.80 24.65 -16.00
CA LYS A 428 12.91 24.68 -16.95
C LYS A 428 13.10 23.28 -17.52
N ARG A 429 12.90 23.14 -18.83
CA ARG A 429 13.19 21.89 -19.56
C ARG A 429 14.68 21.61 -19.52
N ARG A 430 15.05 20.35 -19.75
CA ARG A 430 16.46 19.91 -19.81
C ARG A 430 17.30 20.65 -20.86
N ASP A 431 16.69 21.16 -21.93
CA ASP A 431 17.35 21.99 -22.95
C ASP A 431 17.52 23.47 -22.54
N GLY A 432 17.08 23.83 -21.33
CA GLY A 432 17.11 25.19 -20.78
C GLY A 432 15.89 26.04 -21.12
N CYS A 433 14.95 25.55 -21.95
CA CYS A 433 13.73 26.27 -22.29
C CYS A 433 12.81 26.41 -21.07
N ALA A 434 12.46 27.64 -20.72
CA ALA A 434 11.48 27.91 -19.68
C ALA A 434 10.05 27.87 -20.25
N VAL A 435 9.20 27.05 -19.62
CA VAL A 435 7.78 26.87 -19.98
C VAL A 435 6.92 27.19 -18.75
N THR A 436 5.92 28.05 -18.92
CA THR A 436 4.92 28.36 -17.91
C THR A 436 3.56 27.83 -18.36
N LEU A 437 2.96 27.00 -17.51
CA LEU A 437 1.63 26.42 -17.66
C LEU A 437 0.68 27.18 -16.74
N VAL A 438 -0.14 28.08 -17.28
CA VAL A 438 -1.13 28.83 -16.50
C VAL A 438 -2.47 28.13 -16.61
N GLN A 439 -3.07 27.81 -15.47
CA GLN A 439 -4.32 27.08 -15.36
C GLN A 439 -5.39 27.99 -14.77
N GLU A 440 -6.39 28.34 -15.58
CA GLU A 440 -7.59 29.06 -15.14
C GLU A 440 -8.75 28.06 -15.02
N THR A 441 -9.15 27.78 -13.78
CA THR A 441 -10.15 26.74 -13.47
C THR A 441 -10.66 26.89 -12.03
N ASP A 442 -11.82 26.32 -11.74
CA ASP A 442 -12.34 26.05 -10.40
C ASP A 442 -12.22 24.56 -10.02
N TYR A 443 -11.50 23.75 -10.83
CA TYR A 443 -11.11 22.38 -10.49
C TYR A 443 -10.44 22.35 -9.10
N PRO A 444 -10.77 21.38 -8.23
CA PRO A 444 -11.49 20.13 -8.51
C PRO A 444 -13.02 20.18 -8.42
N VAL A 445 -13.64 21.37 -8.36
CA VAL A 445 -15.10 21.50 -8.28
C VAL A 445 -15.76 21.48 -9.65
N GLY A 446 -15.26 22.32 -10.57
CA GLY A 446 -15.77 22.40 -11.93
C GLY A 446 -15.07 21.46 -12.91
N ASP A 447 -15.67 21.33 -14.09
CA ASP A 447 -15.29 20.36 -15.12
C ASP A 447 -14.26 20.90 -16.13
N THR A 448 -13.95 22.19 -16.09
CA THR A 448 -13.25 22.88 -17.18
C THR A 448 -11.92 23.48 -16.72
N VAL A 449 -10.83 23.14 -17.44
CA VAL A 449 -9.51 23.74 -17.28
C VAL A 449 -9.13 24.50 -18.55
N ARG A 450 -8.92 25.81 -18.44
CA ARG A 450 -8.29 26.61 -19.50
C ARG A 450 -6.79 26.69 -19.23
N LEU A 451 -6.03 25.91 -19.98
CA LEU A 451 -4.58 25.84 -19.91
C LEU A 451 -3.95 26.77 -20.95
N ARG A 452 -3.13 27.71 -20.50
CA ARG A 452 -2.29 28.56 -21.34
C ARG A 452 -0.85 28.13 -21.24
N VAL A 453 -0.29 27.67 -22.36
CA VAL A 453 1.10 27.23 -22.46
C VAL A 453 1.95 28.38 -22.99
N ARG A 454 2.89 28.86 -22.19
CA ARG A 454 3.82 29.94 -22.54
C ARG A 454 5.24 29.40 -22.59
N ALA A 455 5.88 29.42 -23.76
CA ALA A 455 7.25 28.97 -23.92
C ALA A 455 8.17 30.12 -24.36
N ARG A 456 9.34 30.26 -23.71
CA ARG A 456 10.34 31.29 -24.07
C ARG A 456 11.37 30.75 -25.08
N GLY A 457 11.89 31.61 -25.95
CA GLY A 457 13.09 31.32 -26.75
C GLY A 457 12.88 30.92 -28.23
N GLY A 458 11.91 31.49 -28.93
CA GLY A 458 11.85 31.36 -30.41
C GLY A 458 11.09 30.13 -30.93
N ASN A 459 9.87 29.90 -30.43
CA ASN A 459 8.95 28.82 -30.84
C ASN A 459 9.53 27.40 -30.67
N PRO A 460 9.91 27.01 -29.44
CA PRO A 460 10.45 25.68 -29.18
C PRO A 460 9.43 24.59 -29.54
N SER A 461 9.93 23.47 -30.06
CA SER A 461 9.09 22.30 -30.36
C SER A 461 9.36 21.16 -29.38
N PHE A 462 8.30 20.66 -28.76
CA PHE A 462 8.35 19.54 -27.82
C PHE A 462 6.95 18.96 -27.56
N PRO A 463 6.85 17.66 -27.18
CA PRO A 463 5.60 17.07 -26.72
C PRO A 463 5.19 17.64 -25.36
N LEU A 464 3.94 18.13 -25.26
CA LEU A 464 3.26 18.31 -23.98
C LEU A 464 2.25 17.18 -23.82
N ARG A 465 2.37 16.41 -22.74
CA ARG A 465 1.50 15.28 -22.42
C ARG A 465 0.54 15.67 -21.32
N LEU A 466 -0.76 15.59 -21.60
CA LEU A 466 -1.82 15.95 -20.66
C LEU A 466 -2.36 14.66 -20.05
N ARG A 467 -2.35 14.54 -18.72
CA ARG A 467 -2.99 13.40 -18.04
C ARG A 467 -4.49 13.43 -18.30
N ILE A 468 -5.06 12.32 -18.72
CA ILE A 468 -6.50 12.12 -18.82
C ILE A 468 -6.90 11.20 -17.67
N PRO A 469 -7.53 11.74 -16.60
CA PRO A 469 -7.82 10.94 -15.41
C PRO A 469 -8.69 9.72 -15.75
N ALA A 470 -8.40 8.55 -15.18
CA ALA A 470 -9.18 7.33 -15.45
C ALA A 470 -10.65 7.46 -15.03
N TRP A 471 -10.94 8.34 -14.06
CA TRP A 471 -12.30 8.62 -13.64
C TRP A 471 -13.09 9.51 -14.63
N SER A 472 -12.46 10.18 -15.60
CA SER A 472 -13.13 11.05 -16.58
C SER A 472 -13.38 10.29 -17.90
N ARG A 473 -14.60 9.75 -18.07
CA ARG A 473 -14.94 8.85 -19.19
C ARG A 473 -14.94 9.54 -20.55
N ASN A 474 -15.50 10.75 -20.63
CA ASN A 474 -15.68 11.50 -21.87
C ASN A 474 -14.96 12.85 -21.79
N THR A 475 -13.63 12.81 -21.82
CA THR A 475 -12.82 14.04 -21.80
C THR A 475 -12.79 14.67 -23.19
N GLU A 476 -13.09 15.97 -23.27
CA GLU A 476 -13.00 16.76 -24.50
C GLU A 476 -11.85 17.76 -24.40
N ILE A 477 -10.99 17.82 -25.42
CA ILE A 477 -9.90 18.79 -25.52
C ILE A 477 -10.04 19.62 -26.79
N ARG A 478 -10.00 20.95 -26.66
CA ARG A 478 -10.09 21.90 -27.77
C ARG A 478 -8.89 22.83 -27.82
N ILE A 479 -8.36 23.00 -29.02
CA ILE A 479 -7.31 23.96 -29.36
C ILE A 479 -7.85 24.85 -30.47
N ALA A 480 -7.66 26.16 -30.39
CA ALA A 480 -8.23 27.11 -31.35
C ALA A 480 -7.79 26.79 -32.79
N GLY A 481 -8.76 26.63 -33.70
CA GLY A 481 -8.50 26.31 -35.11
C GLY A 481 -8.33 24.83 -35.43
N GLU A 482 -8.48 23.93 -34.45
CA GLU A 482 -8.34 22.47 -34.61
C GLU A 482 -9.62 21.72 -34.26
N ALA A 483 -9.75 20.48 -34.76
CA ALA A 483 -10.84 19.60 -34.40
C ALA A 483 -10.75 19.18 -32.92
N PRO A 484 -11.88 19.01 -32.21
CA PRO A 484 -11.87 18.51 -30.84
C PRO A 484 -11.24 17.12 -30.75
N LEU A 485 -10.46 16.89 -29.70
CA LEU A 485 -9.82 15.63 -29.37
C LEU A 485 -10.57 14.96 -28.22
N ASN A 486 -10.81 13.65 -28.33
CA ASN A 486 -11.50 12.85 -27.31
C ASN A 486 -10.59 11.68 -26.89
N PRO A 487 -9.59 11.93 -26.03
CA PRO A 487 -8.63 10.90 -25.63
C PRO A 487 -9.27 9.84 -24.73
N SER A 488 -8.67 8.65 -24.72
CA SER A 488 -9.11 7.56 -23.84
C SER A 488 -8.82 7.87 -22.36
N PRO A 489 -9.72 7.54 -21.43
CA PRO A 489 -9.49 7.67 -19.99
C PRO A 489 -8.26 6.88 -19.53
N GLY A 490 -7.54 7.37 -18.52
CA GLY A 490 -6.39 6.68 -17.94
C GLY A 490 -5.16 6.66 -18.86
N THR A 491 -5.02 7.68 -19.72
CA THR A 491 -3.90 7.81 -20.66
C THR A 491 -3.25 9.18 -20.58
N TYR A 492 -2.12 9.37 -21.26
CA TYR A 492 -1.57 10.68 -21.57
C TYR A 492 -1.91 11.06 -23.01
N LEU A 493 -2.62 12.17 -23.22
CA LEU A 493 -2.75 12.75 -24.55
C LEU A 493 -1.46 13.51 -24.89
N GLN A 494 -0.72 13.04 -25.89
CA GLN A 494 0.47 13.72 -26.39
C GLN A 494 0.11 14.79 -27.43
N LEU A 495 0.58 16.02 -27.20
CA LEU A 495 0.47 17.15 -28.12
C LEU A 495 1.87 17.50 -28.66
N ASP A 496 2.20 17.04 -29.86
CA ASP A 496 3.45 17.35 -30.56
C ASP A 496 3.33 18.68 -31.30
N ARG A 497 3.91 19.75 -30.74
CA ARG A 497 3.72 21.11 -31.26
C ARG A 497 4.99 21.95 -31.24
N SER A 498 4.97 23.02 -32.04
CA SER A 498 5.83 24.19 -31.86
C SER A 498 5.05 25.24 -31.06
N TRP A 499 5.57 25.66 -29.92
CA TRP A 499 4.85 26.51 -28.96
C TRP A 499 5.16 27.99 -29.21
N ASN A 500 4.27 28.69 -29.92
CA ASN A 500 4.48 30.09 -30.31
C ASN A 500 3.84 31.09 -29.32
N ARG A 501 4.67 31.82 -28.56
CA ARG A 501 4.21 32.79 -27.54
C ARG A 501 3.32 32.16 -26.46
N GLU A 502 2.03 32.01 -26.75
CA GLU A 502 0.97 31.55 -25.86
C GLU A 502 -0.03 30.70 -26.67
N THR A 503 -0.32 29.49 -26.18
CA THR A 503 -1.32 28.60 -26.78
C THR A 503 -2.39 28.28 -25.75
N ASP A 504 -3.66 28.54 -26.09
CA ASP A 504 -4.82 28.18 -25.28
C ASP A 504 -5.30 26.76 -25.60
N ILE A 505 -5.45 25.95 -24.55
CA ILE A 505 -6.00 24.61 -24.58
C ILE A 505 -7.16 24.57 -23.59
N LEU A 506 -8.35 24.23 -24.05
CA LEU A 506 -9.51 23.99 -23.20
C LEU A 506 -9.62 22.48 -22.97
N ILE A 507 -9.65 22.06 -21.71
CA ILE A 507 -9.86 20.68 -21.30
C ILE A 507 -11.18 20.64 -20.53
N ARG A 508 -12.08 19.74 -20.92
CA ARG A 508 -13.34 19.51 -20.22
C ARG A 508 -13.42 18.05 -19.78
N PHE A 509 -13.43 17.83 -18.48
CA PHE A 509 -13.56 16.51 -17.88
C PHE A 509 -15.03 16.11 -17.73
N ASP A 510 -15.27 14.81 -17.71
CA ASP A 510 -16.56 14.21 -17.41
C ASP A 510 -16.66 13.96 -15.90
N MET A 511 -17.25 14.91 -15.17
CA MET A 511 -17.45 14.88 -13.71
C MET A 511 -18.61 13.96 -13.27
N HIS A 512 -18.88 12.87 -14.00
CA HIS A 512 -19.96 11.96 -13.65
C HIS A 512 -19.81 11.42 -12.22
N PRO A 513 -20.92 11.25 -11.48
CA PRO A 513 -20.88 10.72 -10.13
C PRO A 513 -20.44 9.25 -10.13
N ARG A 514 -19.72 8.86 -9.09
CA ARG A 514 -19.26 7.48 -8.88
C ARG A 514 -19.47 7.11 -7.43
N HIS A 515 -19.48 5.82 -7.12
CA HIS A 515 -19.44 5.34 -5.75
C HIS A 515 -18.55 4.10 -5.63
N TRP A 516 -18.09 3.87 -4.41
CA TRP A 516 -17.40 2.68 -3.99
C TRP A 516 -18.32 1.90 -3.05
N PRO A 517 -18.75 0.69 -3.42
CA PRO A 517 -19.63 -0.13 -2.58
C PRO A 517 -18.92 -0.64 -1.33
N GLY A 518 -19.59 -0.54 -0.19
CA GLY A 518 -19.10 -1.08 1.09
C GLY A 518 -19.26 -2.61 1.16
N GLN A 519 -18.36 -3.26 1.88
CA GLN A 519 -18.40 -4.69 2.17
C GLN A 519 -18.04 -4.97 3.62
N GLY A 520 -18.47 -6.12 4.13
CA GLY A 520 -18.13 -6.61 5.46
C GLY A 520 -19.02 -5.99 6.54
N PRO A 521 -18.90 -6.46 7.79
CA PRO A 521 -19.86 -6.14 8.85
C PRO A 521 -19.97 -4.64 9.17
N GLN A 522 -18.91 -3.87 8.89
CA GLN A 522 -18.89 -2.43 9.19
C GLN A 522 -19.45 -1.55 8.07
N TYR A 523 -19.37 -2.00 6.82
CA TYR A 523 -19.68 -1.19 5.64
C TYR A 523 -20.77 -1.78 4.75
N GLU A 524 -21.34 -2.92 5.11
CA GLU A 524 -22.55 -3.44 4.48
C GLU A 524 -23.68 -2.39 4.53
N GLY A 525 -24.40 -2.24 3.42
CA GLY A 525 -25.43 -1.20 3.26
C GLY A 525 -24.89 0.24 3.20
N ARG A 526 -23.58 0.42 2.94
CA ARG A 526 -22.95 1.74 2.78
C ARG A 526 -22.19 1.85 1.47
N ALA A 527 -21.93 3.09 1.05
CA ALA A 527 -21.03 3.40 -0.05
C ALA A 527 -20.29 4.73 0.19
N ALA A 528 -19.10 4.85 -0.39
CA ALA A 528 -18.36 6.11 -0.48
C ALA A 528 -18.62 6.76 -1.83
N PHE A 529 -19.10 8.00 -1.85
CA PHE A 529 -19.54 8.68 -3.08
C PHE A 529 -18.50 9.70 -3.56
N PHE A 530 -18.37 9.85 -4.87
CA PHE A 530 -17.38 10.73 -5.50
C PHE A 530 -18.04 11.63 -6.55
N PHE A 531 -17.54 12.85 -6.65
CA PHE A 531 -17.81 13.78 -7.75
C PHE A 531 -16.48 14.29 -8.32
N GLY A 532 -16.16 13.90 -9.55
CA GLY A 532 -14.81 14.05 -10.09
C GLY A 532 -13.76 13.30 -9.22
N PRO A 533 -12.68 13.97 -8.77
CA PRO A 533 -11.66 13.38 -7.89
C PRO A 533 -12.00 13.50 -6.39
N LEU A 534 -13.09 14.20 -6.03
CA LEU A 534 -13.42 14.47 -4.63
C LEU A 534 -14.29 13.36 -4.04
N LEU A 535 -13.85 12.81 -2.92
CA LEU A 535 -14.66 12.00 -2.01
C LEU A 535 -15.64 12.93 -1.29
N LEU A 536 -16.91 12.58 -1.31
CA LEU A 536 -17.97 13.30 -0.63
C LEU A 536 -18.19 12.74 0.78
N ALA A 537 -18.53 13.62 1.70
CA ALA A 537 -18.82 13.30 3.09
C ALA A 537 -20.05 14.07 3.58
N PHE A 538 -20.72 13.51 4.58
CA PHE A 538 -21.73 14.22 5.35
C PHE A 538 -21.10 14.75 6.64
N ASP A 539 -21.38 16.01 6.93
CA ASP A 539 -20.96 16.69 8.15
C ASP A 539 -22.12 17.60 8.63
N PRO A 540 -22.63 17.41 9.86
CA PRO A 540 -23.71 18.22 10.42
C PRO A 540 -23.34 19.71 10.58
N ALA A 541 -22.06 20.10 10.48
CA ALA A 541 -21.69 21.51 10.40
C ALA A 541 -22.32 22.24 9.19
N TYR A 542 -22.60 21.51 8.11
CA TYR A 542 -23.17 22.06 6.86
C TYR A 542 -24.62 21.64 6.61
N SER A 543 -25.25 20.91 7.54
CA SER A 543 -26.59 20.37 7.38
C SER A 543 -27.40 20.52 8.67
N PRO A 544 -28.70 20.84 8.61
CA PRO A 544 -29.58 20.78 9.80
C PRO A 544 -29.89 19.34 10.24
N MET A 545 -29.45 18.33 9.48
CA MET A 545 -29.66 16.92 9.78
C MET A 545 -28.56 16.40 10.71
N GLU A 546 -28.93 15.51 11.63
CA GLU A 546 -27.96 14.80 12.47
C GLU A 546 -27.36 13.59 11.74
N LEU A 547 -26.11 13.24 12.06
CA LEU A 547 -25.38 12.15 11.41
C LEU A 547 -26.12 10.81 11.48
N ASP A 548 -26.70 10.48 12.64
CA ASP A 548 -27.42 9.22 12.85
C ASP A 548 -28.81 9.19 12.19
N ALA A 549 -29.29 10.33 11.68
CA ALA A 549 -30.56 10.46 10.97
C ALA A 549 -30.41 10.35 9.45
N LEU A 550 -29.20 10.08 8.94
CA LEU A 550 -28.92 9.97 7.51
C LEU A 550 -29.74 8.85 6.84
N PRO A 551 -30.63 9.18 5.89
CA PRO A 551 -31.29 8.17 5.07
C PRO A 551 -30.32 7.58 4.03
N PRO A 552 -30.58 6.35 3.54
CA PRO A 552 -29.77 5.77 2.48
C PRO A 552 -29.85 6.57 1.18
N LEU A 553 -28.69 6.85 0.59
CA LEU A 553 -28.58 7.40 -0.75
C LEU A 553 -28.82 6.31 -1.80
N ASP A 554 -29.55 6.64 -2.86
CA ASP A 554 -29.71 5.72 -4.00
C ASP A 554 -28.51 5.87 -4.94
N ALA A 555 -27.63 4.87 -4.97
CA ALA A 555 -26.39 4.95 -5.72
C ALA A 555 -26.61 4.92 -7.25
N ALA A 556 -27.60 4.16 -7.72
CA ALA A 556 -27.95 4.08 -9.13
C ALA A 556 -28.53 5.39 -9.67
N ARG A 557 -29.17 6.19 -8.81
CA ARG A 557 -29.75 7.51 -9.16
C ARG A 557 -28.95 8.68 -8.61
N PHE A 558 -27.75 8.44 -8.09
CA PHE A 558 -26.94 9.47 -7.43
C PHE A 558 -26.49 10.53 -8.43
N ASN A 559 -27.04 11.74 -8.30
CA ASN A 559 -26.71 12.89 -9.14
C ASN A 559 -26.61 14.17 -8.29
N PRO A 560 -25.49 14.37 -7.59
CA PRO A 560 -25.31 15.50 -6.68
C PRO A 560 -25.28 16.82 -7.45
N VAL A 561 -26.03 17.81 -6.97
CA VAL A 561 -26.10 19.15 -7.54
C VAL A 561 -25.25 20.11 -6.72
N LEU A 562 -24.26 20.73 -7.36
CA LEU A 562 -23.38 21.71 -6.72
C LEU A 562 -24.18 22.90 -6.18
N ARG A 563 -23.84 23.34 -4.96
CA ARG A 563 -24.44 24.50 -4.31
C ARG A 563 -23.52 25.73 -4.40
N PRO A 564 -24.09 26.94 -4.50
CA PRO A 564 -23.29 28.16 -4.46
C PRO A 564 -22.62 28.33 -3.10
N SER A 565 -21.47 29.00 -3.06
CA SER A 565 -20.73 29.28 -1.81
C SER A 565 -21.52 30.09 -0.76
N SER A 566 -22.58 30.78 -1.19
CA SER A 566 -23.54 31.46 -0.31
C SER A 566 -24.44 30.51 0.49
N ALA A 567 -24.49 29.22 0.12
CA ALA A 567 -25.25 28.20 0.83
C ALA A 567 -24.53 27.68 2.09
N VAL A 568 -23.25 28.00 2.28
CA VAL A 568 -22.50 27.65 3.49
C VAL A 568 -23.09 28.41 4.68
N PRO A 569 -23.46 27.73 5.79
CA PRO A 569 -24.00 28.39 6.97
C PRO A 569 -23.06 29.47 7.52
N GLY A 570 -23.62 30.63 7.90
CA GLY A 570 -22.83 31.79 8.33
C GLY A 570 -22.13 31.62 9.69
N ASN A 571 -22.49 30.59 10.46
CA ASN A 571 -21.88 30.23 11.74
C ASN A 571 -20.67 29.29 11.60
N VAL A 572 -20.35 28.84 10.39
CA VAL A 572 -19.19 27.96 10.14
C VAL A 572 -17.93 28.80 9.91
N THR A 573 -16.83 28.43 10.56
CA THR A 573 -15.55 29.14 10.47
C THR A 573 -14.78 28.79 9.20
N HIS A 574 -14.73 27.50 8.88
CA HIS A 574 -13.96 26.94 7.78
C HIS A 574 -14.89 26.57 6.63
N ARG A 575 -14.82 27.34 5.54
CA ARG A 575 -15.60 27.06 4.34
C ARG A 575 -15.10 25.77 3.67
N PRO A 576 -16.01 24.88 3.24
CA PRO A 576 -15.64 23.68 2.50
C PRO A 576 -15.14 24.06 1.10
N ILE A 577 -14.50 23.12 0.40
CA ILE A 577 -14.15 23.28 -1.01
C ILE A 577 -15.44 23.48 -1.82
N ALA A 578 -16.45 22.65 -1.55
CA ALA A 578 -17.76 22.77 -2.14
C ALA A 578 -18.83 22.02 -1.33
N LEU A 579 -20.10 22.34 -1.60
CA LEU A 579 -21.27 21.65 -1.07
C LEU A 579 -22.11 21.12 -2.23
N TRP A 580 -22.72 19.95 -2.04
CA TRP A 580 -23.63 19.33 -2.98
C TRP A 580 -24.93 18.94 -2.29
N GLU A 581 -26.03 18.95 -3.03
CA GLU A 581 -27.30 18.35 -2.61
C GLU A 581 -27.56 17.07 -3.41
N ALA A 582 -27.90 15.99 -2.71
CA ALA A 582 -28.31 14.73 -3.31
C ALA A 582 -29.64 14.26 -2.71
N ALA A 583 -30.48 13.63 -3.53
CA ALA A 583 -31.69 13.00 -3.05
C ALA A 583 -31.38 11.61 -2.49
N ALA A 584 -31.85 11.34 -1.27
CA ALA A 584 -31.90 10.01 -0.70
C ALA A 584 -33.03 9.17 -1.35
N GLU A 585 -33.03 7.87 -1.08
CA GLU A 585 -34.03 6.93 -1.63
C GLU A 585 -35.48 7.36 -1.32
N ASN A 586 -35.72 7.87 -0.12
CA ASN A 586 -37.02 8.33 0.36
C ASN A 586 -37.38 9.77 -0.12
N GLY A 587 -36.54 10.39 -0.95
CA GLY A 587 -36.71 11.75 -1.46
C GLY A 587 -36.21 12.87 -0.53
N THR A 588 -35.67 12.55 0.65
CA THR A 588 -35.03 13.55 1.52
C THR A 588 -33.79 14.12 0.82
N VAL A 589 -33.64 15.45 0.82
CA VAL A 589 -32.44 16.11 0.30
C VAL A 589 -31.35 16.11 1.38
N VAL A 590 -30.19 15.56 1.05
CA VAL A 590 -29.01 15.49 1.90
C VAL A 590 -27.96 16.47 1.37
N THR A 591 -27.40 17.28 2.27
CA THR A 591 -26.27 18.16 1.95
C THR A 591 -24.96 17.44 2.24
N LEU A 592 -24.11 17.32 1.23
CA LEU A 592 -22.78 16.72 1.30
C LEU A 592 -21.71 17.80 1.10
N CYS A 593 -20.53 17.58 1.67
CA CYS A 593 -19.33 18.39 1.49
C CYS A 593 -18.18 17.53 0.95
N ASP A 594 -17.04 18.15 0.62
CA ASP A 594 -15.81 17.40 0.34
C ASP A 594 -15.22 16.80 1.63
N PHE A 595 -14.70 15.58 1.54
CA PHE A 595 -14.08 14.88 2.66
C PHE A 595 -12.94 15.69 3.30
N ALA A 596 -12.17 16.44 2.52
CA ALA A 596 -11.06 17.26 3.02
C ALA A 596 -11.51 18.32 4.04
N SER A 597 -12.76 18.78 3.97
CA SER A 597 -13.32 19.82 4.84
C SER A 597 -14.20 19.27 5.97
N ALA A 598 -14.67 18.03 5.87
CA ALA A 598 -15.53 17.40 6.88
C ALA A 598 -14.85 17.28 8.26
N GLY A 599 -15.55 17.60 9.34
CA GLY A 599 -15.03 17.54 10.72
C GLY A 599 -14.08 18.69 11.09
N ALA A 600 -13.84 19.66 10.21
CA ALA A 600 -12.99 20.82 10.51
C ALA A 600 -13.55 21.71 11.63
N GLU A 601 -14.88 21.74 11.81
CA GLU A 601 -15.54 22.48 12.90
C GLU A 601 -15.59 21.68 14.22
N GLY A 602 -14.93 20.52 14.31
CA GLY A 602 -14.95 19.66 15.49
C GLY A 602 -16.16 18.74 15.59
N THR A 603 -16.88 18.53 14.49
CA THR A 603 -18.04 17.64 14.37
C THR A 603 -17.64 16.20 14.06
N ALA A 604 -18.52 15.25 14.37
CA ALA A 604 -18.46 13.90 13.83
C ALA A 604 -19.02 13.90 12.39
N TYR A 605 -18.37 13.16 11.49
CA TYR A 605 -18.70 13.11 10.06
C TYR A 605 -18.62 11.69 9.51
N ALA A 606 -19.12 11.47 8.29
CA ALA A 606 -19.02 10.19 7.60
C ALA A 606 -18.78 10.35 6.10
N ALA A 607 -17.87 9.54 5.55
CA ALA A 607 -17.68 9.34 4.11
C ALA A 607 -18.25 7.99 3.63
N TRP A 608 -18.34 6.99 4.52
CA TRP A 608 -19.13 5.78 4.28
C TRP A 608 -20.58 6.06 4.67
N LEU A 609 -21.37 6.49 3.67
CA LEU A 609 -22.75 6.90 3.82
C LEU A 609 -23.69 5.70 3.64
N PRO A 610 -24.82 5.63 4.36
CA PRO A 610 -25.87 4.65 4.08
C PRO A 610 -26.27 4.71 2.61
N ALA A 611 -26.40 3.54 1.96
CA ALA A 611 -26.67 3.48 0.53
C ALA A 611 -27.46 2.22 0.13
N VAL A 612 -28.26 2.36 -0.92
CA VAL A 612 -28.99 1.28 -1.60
C VAL A 612 -28.67 1.29 -3.09
N ASN A 613 -29.03 0.20 -3.79
CA ASN A 613 -28.84 0.06 -5.24
C ASN A 613 -27.38 0.31 -5.68
N THR A 614 -26.42 -0.11 -4.85
CA THR A 614 -24.99 0.04 -5.13
C THR A 614 -24.55 -0.96 -6.20
N ASP A 615 -23.66 -0.54 -7.09
CA ASP A 615 -22.81 -1.44 -7.88
C ASP A 615 -22.29 -2.60 -6.99
N PRO A 616 -22.30 -3.86 -7.46
CA PRO A 616 -21.69 -4.94 -6.70
C PRO A 616 -20.21 -4.66 -6.51
N VAL A 617 -19.68 -5.10 -5.36
CA VAL A 617 -18.24 -5.05 -5.09
C VAL A 617 -17.53 -5.81 -6.23
N PRO A 618 -16.63 -5.17 -6.98
CA PRO A 618 -15.99 -5.85 -8.10
C PRO A 618 -15.20 -7.07 -7.60
N ALA A 619 -15.18 -8.13 -8.40
CA ALA A 619 -14.39 -9.31 -8.09
C ALA A 619 -12.93 -8.94 -7.82
N ARG A 620 -12.26 -9.69 -6.94
CA ARG A 620 -10.81 -9.62 -6.74
C ARG A 620 -10.21 -10.94 -7.13
N LEU A 621 -9.34 -10.94 -8.13
CA LEU A 621 -8.70 -12.16 -8.61
C LEU A 621 -7.70 -12.66 -7.56
N VAL A 622 -7.79 -13.94 -7.21
CA VAL A 622 -7.02 -14.59 -6.14
C VAL A 622 -6.02 -15.59 -6.69
N TYR A 623 -6.42 -16.39 -7.68
CA TYR A 623 -5.56 -17.40 -8.28
C TYR A 623 -5.92 -17.60 -9.75
N PRO A 624 -4.96 -17.76 -10.67
CA PRO A 624 -3.50 -17.78 -10.48
C PRO A 624 -2.91 -16.47 -9.96
N GLU A 625 -1.75 -16.56 -9.30
CA GLU A 625 -0.97 -15.36 -8.95
C GLU A 625 -0.53 -14.64 -10.25
N PRO A 626 -0.24 -13.33 -10.21
CA PRO A 626 0.25 -12.60 -11.38
C PRO A 626 1.48 -13.28 -12.00
N ASP A 627 1.42 -13.53 -13.31
CA ASP A 627 2.50 -14.15 -14.09
C ASP A 627 2.84 -15.60 -13.65
N GLU A 628 1.94 -16.25 -12.92
CA GLU A 628 2.16 -17.63 -12.50
C GLU A 628 2.32 -18.55 -13.71
N THR A 629 3.41 -19.31 -13.69
CA THR A 629 3.80 -20.22 -14.77
C THR A 629 3.51 -21.66 -14.38
N GLY A 630 2.78 -22.39 -15.24
CA GLY A 630 2.40 -23.77 -15.00
C GLY A 630 2.29 -24.59 -16.28
N ARG A 631 2.40 -25.92 -16.13
CA ARG A 631 2.28 -26.85 -17.26
C ARG A 631 0.85 -26.86 -17.83
N PRO A 632 0.69 -27.11 -19.15
CA PRO A 632 -0.63 -27.31 -19.75
C PRO A 632 -1.43 -28.39 -19.02
N GLY A 633 -2.68 -28.09 -18.67
CA GLY A 633 -3.56 -29.00 -17.94
C GLY A 633 -4.64 -28.27 -17.14
N PRO A 634 -5.26 -28.98 -16.18
CA PRO A 634 -6.31 -28.42 -15.34
C PRO A 634 -5.83 -27.24 -14.48
N ILE A 635 -6.71 -26.26 -14.29
CA ILE A 635 -6.46 -25.09 -13.45
C ILE A 635 -7.77 -24.55 -12.89
N THR A 636 -7.72 -24.12 -11.64
CA THR A 636 -8.77 -23.29 -11.05
C THR A 636 -8.47 -21.82 -11.30
N LEU A 637 -9.48 -21.05 -11.70
CA LEU A 637 -9.45 -19.59 -11.60
C LEU A 637 -10.32 -19.19 -10.40
N ALA A 638 -9.79 -18.39 -9.49
CA ALA A 638 -10.45 -18.05 -8.23
C ALA A 638 -10.48 -16.54 -7.99
N TRP A 639 -11.57 -16.05 -7.40
CA TRP A 639 -11.78 -14.66 -7.01
C TRP A 639 -12.62 -14.55 -5.75
N THR A 640 -12.53 -13.41 -5.08
CA THR A 640 -13.36 -13.01 -3.94
C THR A 640 -14.09 -11.70 -4.26
N GLY A 641 -14.77 -11.11 -3.28
CA GLY A 641 -15.43 -9.80 -3.42
C GLY A 641 -16.87 -9.87 -3.89
N LEU A 642 -17.24 -10.89 -4.67
CA LEU A 642 -18.64 -11.11 -5.07
C LEU A 642 -19.44 -11.90 -4.04
N ASP A 643 -20.74 -11.66 -4.02
CA ASP A 643 -21.69 -12.56 -3.36
C ASP A 643 -21.84 -13.84 -4.17
N SER A 644 -21.98 -14.96 -3.48
CA SER A 644 -22.02 -16.30 -4.09
C SER A 644 -23.15 -16.45 -5.11
N ASP A 645 -24.23 -15.67 -4.93
CA ASP A 645 -25.42 -15.68 -5.77
C ASP A 645 -25.35 -14.72 -6.97
N VAL A 646 -24.24 -13.99 -7.15
CA VAL A 646 -24.05 -13.17 -8.35
C VAL A 646 -23.44 -14.06 -9.44
N ALA A 647 -24.18 -14.24 -10.54
CA ALA A 647 -23.66 -14.88 -11.74
C ALA A 647 -22.70 -13.92 -12.44
N CYS A 648 -21.47 -14.36 -12.68
CA CYS A 648 -20.44 -13.59 -13.36
C CYS A 648 -19.94 -14.30 -14.63
N THR A 649 -19.17 -13.56 -15.41
CA THR A 649 -18.55 -14.02 -16.65
C THR A 649 -17.03 -14.03 -16.49
N VAL A 650 -16.39 -15.14 -16.81
CA VAL A 650 -14.93 -15.22 -16.90
C VAL A 650 -14.52 -15.13 -18.36
N VAL A 651 -13.62 -14.20 -18.68
CA VAL A 651 -13.08 -14.02 -20.04
C VAL A 651 -11.59 -14.31 -20.01
N ILE A 652 -11.11 -15.12 -20.95
CA ILE A 652 -9.70 -15.47 -21.14
C ILE A 652 -9.30 -15.08 -22.57
N ALA A 653 -8.23 -14.32 -22.73
CA ALA A 653 -7.71 -13.81 -24.00
C ALA A 653 -6.22 -14.11 -24.19
N ARG A 654 -5.75 -14.11 -25.43
CA ARG A 654 -4.33 -14.27 -25.80
C ARG A 654 -3.57 -12.94 -25.87
N ASP A 655 -4.29 -11.82 -25.81
CA ASP A 655 -3.74 -10.48 -25.82
C ASP A 655 -4.30 -9.62 -24.67
N PRO A 656 -3.53 -8.63 -24.17
CA PRO A 656 -3.94 -7.80 -23.04
C PRO A 656 -5.09 -6.83 -23.36
N ALA A 657 -5.37 -6.58 -24.64
CA ALA A 657 -6.48 -5.72 -25.07
C ALA A 657 -7.80 -6.49 -25.22
N PHE A 658 -7.80 -7.81 -24.98
CA PHE A 658 -8.96 -8.70 -25.11
C PHE A 658 -9.59 -8.66 -26.52
N GLN A 659 -8.75 -8.57 -27.55
CA GLN A 659 -9.18 -8.63 -28.96
C GLN A 659 -9.23 -10.06 -29.51
N ASP A 660 -8.38 -10.95 -28.99
CA ASP A 660 -8.29 -12.38 -29.29
C ASP A 660 -8.74 -13.21 -28.07
N ILE A 661 -10.05 -13.39 -27.95
CA ILE A 661 -10.67 -14.14 -26.86
C ILE A 661 -10.46 -15.64 -27.09
N ALA A 662 -9.77 -16.30 -26.17
CA ALA A 662 -9.60 -17.75 -26.13
C ALA A 662 -10.85 -18.44 -25.59
N ARG A 663 -11.48 -17.88 -24.56
CA ARG A 663 -12.66 -18.47 -23.91
C ARG A 663 -13.51 -17.42 -23.17
N THR A 664 -14.82 -17.57 -23.25
CA THR A 664 -15.80 -16.87 -22.39
C THR A 664 -16.65 -17.90 -21.67
N ILE A 665 -16.85 -17.72 -20.37
CA ILE A 665 -17.58 -18.66 -19.52
C ILE A 665 -18.59 -17.85 -18.69
N ASP A 666 -19.87 -18.00 -19.02
CA ASP A 666 -20.96 -17.28 -18.37
C ASP A 666 -21.57 -18.07 -17.21
N GLY A 667 -22.28 -17.36 -16.33
CA GLY A 667 -23.12 -17.98 -15.31
C GLY A 667 -22.36 -18.56 -14.11
N ILE A 668 -21.09 -18.21 -13.93
CA ILE A 668 -20.28 -18.73 -12.82
C ILE A 668 -20.69 -18.09 -11.50
N ARG A 669 -20.78 -18.91 -10.44
CA ARG A 669 -21.17 -18.56 -9.08
C ARG A 669 -20.15 -19.11 -8.09
N GLY A 670 -20.05 -18.52 -6.90
CA GLY A 670 -19.24 -19.07 -5.80
C GLY A 670 -17.72 -18.80 -5.86
N GLY A 671 -17.27 -17.85 -6.68
CA GLY A 671 -15.88 -17.34 -6.61
C GLY A 671 -14.80 -18.24 -7.23
N VAL A 672 -15.17 -19.36 -7.85
CA VAL A 672 -14.21 -20.27 -8.49
C VAL A 672 -14.77 -20.85 -9.78
N VAL A 673 -13.89 -21.11 -10.75
CA VAL A 673 -14.16 -21.98 -11.89
C VAL A 673 -13.00 -22.93 -12.10
N ASP A 674 -13.29 -24.23 -12.21
CA ASP A 674 -12.29 -25.24 -12.55
C ASP A 674 -12.35 -25.56 -14.04
N LEU A 675 -11.19 -25.54 -14.69
CA LEU A 675 -11.07 -25.67 -16.14
C LEU A 675 -10.07 -26.77 -16.47
N ALA A 676 -10.54 -27.85 -17.11
CA ALA A 676 -9.70 -29.00 -17.44
C ALA A 676 -8.57 -28.68 -18.44
N THR A 677 -8.85 -27.85 -19.44
CA THR A 677 -7.89 -27.40 -20.47
C THR A 677 -8.29 -26.00 -20.97
N PRO A 678 -7.99 -24.92 -20.23
CA PRO A 678 -8.40 -23.57 -20.64
C PRO A 678 -7.46 -22.90 -21.64
N PHE A 679 -6.21 -23.36 -21.71
CA PHE A 679 -5.20 -22.83 -22.60
C PHE A 679 -5.01 -23.80 -23.75
N ASP A 680 -5.36 -23.37 -24.95
CA ASP A 680 -5.32 -24.18 -26.17
C ASP A 680 -3.91 -24.33 -26.75
N THR A 681 -3.01 -23.39 -26.45
CA THR A 681 -1.60 -23.40 -26.85
C THR A 681 -0.68 -22.93 -25.72
N PRO A 682 0.61 -23.33 -25.71
CA PRO A 682 1.61 -22.67 -24.86
C PRO A 682 1.68 -21.17 -25.14
N GLY A 683 1.79 -20.35 -24.10
CA GLY A 683 1.83 -18.90 -24.22
C GLY A 683 1.30 -18.16 -23.00
N THR A 684 1.29 -16.84 -23.11
CA THR A 684 0.74 -15.94 -22.10
C THR A 684 -0.73 -15.68 -22.37
N TYR A 685 -1.57 -15.82 -21.34
CA TYR A 685 -2.99 -15.51 -21.39
C TYR A 685 -3.33 -14.44 -20.36
N TYR A 686 -4.41 -13.73 -20.64
CA TYR A 686 -4.97 -12.69 -19.79
C TYR A 686 -6.39 -13.08 -19.43
N TRP A 687 -6.76 -12.98 -18.16
CA TRP A 687 -8.13 -13.31 -17.74
C TRP A 687 -8.71 -12.27 -16.80
N LYS A 688 -10.04 -12.14 -16.84
CA LYS A 688 -10.79 -11.21 -16.01
C LYS A 688 -12.15 -11.76 -15.64
N VAL A 689 -12.72 -11.20 -14.58
CA VAL A 689 -14.08 -11.49 -14.12
C VAL A 689 -14.94 -10.25 -14.36
N LEU A 690 -16.08 -10.45 -15.03
CA LEU A 690 -17.08 -9.43 -15.29
C LEU A 690 -18.35 -9.77 -14.51
N SER A 691 -18.82 -8.84 -13.69
CA SER A 691 -20.02 -8.99 -12.88
C SER A 691 -21.13 -8.08 -13.40
N PRO A 692 -22.41 -8.46 -13.32
CA PRO A 692 -23.51 -7.60 -13.72
C PRO A 692 -23.63 -6.42 -12.75
N GLY A 693 -23.49 -5.18 -13.25
CA GLY A 693 -23.89 -3.97 -12.55
C GLY A 693 -25.25 -3.46 -13.06
N PRO A 694 -25.82 -2.40 -12.44
CA PRO A 694 -27.14 -1.88 -12.78
C PRO A 694 -27.31 -1.56 -14.27
N ASP A 695 -26.32 -0.92 -14.89
CA ASP A 695 -26.38 -0.47 -16.29
C ASP A 695 -25.18 -0.93 -17.16
N ARG A 696 -24.24 -1.69 -16.59
CA ARG A 696 -23.02 -2.14 -17.28
C ARG A 696 -22.42 -3.37 -16.63
N LEU A 697 -21.50 -4.03 -17.33
CA LEU A 697 -20.61 -5.00 -16.70
C LEU A 697 -19.54 -4.29 -15.85
N ILE A 698 -19.26 -4.84 -14.68
CA ILE A 698 -18.24 -4.39 -13.75
C ILE A 698 -17.07 -5.35 -13.83
N GLU A 699 -15.94 -4.85 -14.29
CA GLU A 699 -14.69 -5.59 -14.33
C GLU A 699 -14.09 -5.72 -12.93
N ASN A 700 -13.39 -6.82 -12.67
CA ASN A 700 -12.67 -7.05 -11.43
C ASN A 700 -11.70 -5.91 -11.08
N THR A 701 -11.41 -5.77 -9.79
CA THR A 701 -10.36 -4.88 -9.29
C THR A 701 -8.98 -5.31 -9.79
N GLY A 702 -8.10 -4.34 -10.05
CA GLY A 702 -6.71 -4.61 -10.49
C GLY A 702 -6.54 -4.92 -11.98
N GLY A 703 -7.62 -4.93 -12.77
CA GLY A 703 -7.60 -5.26 -14.18
C GLY A 703 -7.31 -6.75 -14.45
N PRO A 704 -7.07 -7.13 -15.72
CA PRO A 704 -6.83 -8.52 -16.07
C PRO A 704 -5.60 -9.11 -15.38
N ARG A 705 -5.65 -10.42 -15.08
CA ARG A 705 -4.51 -11.17 -14.54
C ARG A 705 -3.84 -11.96 -15.64
N THR A 706 -2.51 -11.95 -15.62
CA THR A 706 -1.66 -12.72 -16.53
C THR A 706 -1.41 -14.13 -15.98
N VAL A 707 -1.40 -15.13 -16.86
CA VAL A 707 -1.00 -16.52 -16.57
C VAL A 707 -0.15 -17.06 -17.72
N ILE A 708 0.88 -17.86 -17.41
CA ILE A 708 1.83 -18.38 -18.41
C ILE A 708 1.71 -19.90 -18.50
N CYS A 709 1.22 -20.39 -19.64
CA CYS A 709 1.13 -21.81 -19.95
C CYS A 709 2.42 -22.27 -20.63
N ASP A 710 3.28 -23.01 -19.91
CA ASP A 710 4.58 -23.47 -20.41
C ASP A 710 4.77 -24.98 -20.16
N PRO A 711 4.91 -25.81 -21.23
CA PRO A 711 5.24 -27.23 -21.10
C PRO A 711 6.49 -27.50 -20.26
N GLY A 712 7.46 -26.59 -20.23
CA GLY A 712 8.69 -26.66 -19.46
C GLY A 712 8.55 -26.28 -17.98
N ALA A 713 7.38 -25.83 -17.53
CA ALA A 713 7.18 -25.38 -16.15
C ALA A 713 7.48 -26.50 -15.13
N PRO A 714 8.11 -26.18 -13.99
CA PRO A 714 8.53 -27.17 -13.00
C PRO A 714 7.34 -27.88 -12.34
N ARG A 715 6.19 -27.20 -12.26
CA ARG A 715 4.98 -27.68 -11.56
C ARG A 715 3.72 -27.44 -12.42
N PRO A 716 2.66 -28.25 -12.25
CA PRO A 716 1.37 -27.95 -12.83
C PRO A 716 0.67 -26.83 -12.06
N PHE A 717 -0.41 -26.29 -12.66
CA PHE A 717 -1.34 -25.43 -11.93
C PHE A 717 -2.14 -26.22 -10.88
N ILE A 718 -2.51 -25.52 -9.82
CA ILE A 718 -3.49 -25.97 -8.81
C ILE A 718 -4.88 -26.00 -9.46
N HIS A 719 -5.62 -27.07 -9.21
CA HIS A 719 -7.01 -27.27 -9.67
C HIS A 719 -7.83 -27.98 -8.59
N LEU A 720 -9.15 -27.85 -8.64
CA LEU A 720 -10.06 -28.49 -7.70
C LEU A 720 -10.21 -29.97 -8.02
N GLY A 721 -10.17 -30.80 -6.98
CA GLY A 721 -10.49 -32.21 -7.09
C GLY A 721 -11.99 -32.49 -7.13
N PRO A 722 -12.38 -33.75 -7.35
CA PRO A 722 -13.78 -34.17 -7.28
C PRO A 722 -14.39 -33.79 -5.92
N ASP A 723 -15.70 -33.55 -5.91
CA ASP A 723 -16.47 -33.16 -4.71
C ASP A 723 -15.92 -31.90 -4.01
N GLN A 724 -15.30 -30.99 -4.77
CA GLN A 724 -14.69 -29.75 -4.29
C GLN A 724 -13.50 -29.97 -3.34
N LEU A 725 -12.72 -31.03 -3.57
CA LEU A 725 -11.53 -31.33 -2.79
C LEU A 725 -10.41 -30.32 -3.09
N LEU A 726 -9.95 -29.60 -2.06
CA LEU A 726 -8.89 -28.61 -2.12
C LEU A 726 -7.51 -29.21 -1.85
N LEU A 727 -7.44 -30.23 -1.00
CA LEU A 727 -6.20 -30.92 -0.66
C LEU A 727 -6.48 -32.39 -0.40
N ARG A 728 -5.63 -33.25 -0.96
CA ARG A 728 -5.51 -34.65 -0.56
C ARG A 728 -4.04 -34.99 -0.36
N ALA A 729 -3.64 -35.12 0.90
CA ALA A 729 -2.31 -35.56 1.30
C ALA A 729 -2.43 -36.97 1.90
N PRO A 730 -2.09 -38.04 1.15
CA PRO A 730 -2.11 -39.40 1.68
C PRO A 730 -1.18 -39.58 2.89
N LEU A 731 -0.09 -38.83 2.93
CA LEU A 731 0.95 -38.89 3.96
C LEU A 731 1.60 -40.29 4.07
N ASN A 732 1.73 -40.98 2.94
CA ASN A 732 2.34 -42.30 2.83
C ASN A 732 3.87 -42.21 2.72
N GLY A 733 4.52 -41.77 3.80
CA GLY A 733 5.98 -41.63 3.88
C GLY A 733 6.54 -40.38 3.19
N SER A 734 5.69 -39.54 2.59
CA SER A 734 6.04 -38.23 2.07
C SER A 734 4.90 -37.22 2.31
N ALA A 735 5.21 -35.93 2.19
CA ALA A 735 4.25 -34.84 2.29
C ALA A 735 3.65 -34.45 0.93
N GLU A 736 3.80 -35.27 -0.12
CA GLU A 736 3.22 -34.95 -1.43
C GLU A 736 1.68 -34.97 -1.38
N ALA A 737 1.05 -34.03 -2.09
CA ALA A 737 -0.39 -33.88 -2.12
C ALA A 737 -0.94 -33.72 -3.55
N GLN A 738 -2.23 -34.00 -3.69
CA GLN A 738 -3.03 -33.70 -4.87
C GLN A 738 -3.90 -32.46 -4.60
N PHE A 739 -4.23 -31.72 -5.66
CA PHE A 739 -5.10 -30.52 -5.65
C PHE A 739 -4.58 -29.31 -4.86
N ALA A 740 -3.46 -29.47 -4.15
CA ALA A 740 -2.71 -28.42 -3.48
C ALA A 740 -1.22 -28.52 -3.85
N ARG A 741 -0.48 -27.43 -3.71
CA ARG A 741 0.96 -27.39 -3.99
C ARG A 741 1.74 -27.50 -2.69
N LEU A 742 2.58 -28.53 -2.55
CA LEU A 742 3.54 -28.60 -1.45
C LEU A 742 4.57 -27.47 -1.57
N VAL A 743 4.63 -26.61 -0.55
CA VAL A 743 5.56 -25.48 -0.44
C VAL A 743 6.84 -25.94 0.24
N ARG A 744 6.71 -26.55 1.42
CA ARG A 744 7.83 -27.13 2.19
C ARG A 744 7.33 -28.25 3.10
N ALA A 745 8.25 -29.14 3.46
CA ALA A 745 8.07 -30.12 4.51
C ALA A 745 9.36 -30.28 5.30
N ASP A 746 9.30 -30.07 6.61
CA ASP A 746 10.43 -30.13 7.55
C ASP A 746 9.96 -30.78 8.86
N GLY A 747 10.90 -31.35 9.63
CA GLY A 747 10.57 -32.07 10.87
C GLY A 747 9.66 -33.29 10.66
N VAL A 748 9.70 -33.89 9.47
CA VAL A 748 8.86 -35.04 9.08
C VAL A 748 9.68 -36.29 8.74
N ALA A 749 9.16 -37.47 9.10
CA ALA A 749 9.75 -38.76 8.78
C ALA A 749 8.68 -39.83 8.47
N PRO A 750 8.96 -40.82 7.60
CA PRO A 750 8.05 -41.94 7.39
C PRO A 750 7.77 -42.71 8.69
N ALA A 751 6.52 -43.14 8.89
CA ALA A 751 6.09 -43.91 10.05
C ALA A 751 5.11 -45.02 9.69
N ALA A 752 4.90 -45.95 10.62
CA ALA A 752 3.87 -46.97 10.47
C ALA A 752 2.48 -46.34 10.61
N GLY A 753 1.59 -46.62 9.65
CA GLY A 753 0.24 -46.10 9.71
C GLY A 753 -0.67 -46.91 10.63
N ARG A 754 -1.95 -46.59 10.54
CA ARG A 754 -3.04 -47.17 11.36
C ARG A 754 -3.15 -48.70 11.30
N ASP A 755 -2.75 -49.30 10.18
CA ASP A 755 -2.72 -50.75 9.94
C ASP A 755 -1.38 -51.40 10.33
N GLY A 756 -0.44 -50.61 10.85
CA GLY A 756 0.92 -51.05 11.17
C GLY A 756 1.86 -51.12 9.96
N THR A 757 1.39 -50.80 8.75
CA THR A 757 2.21 -50.85 7.52
C THR A 757 3.31 -49.79 7.59
N PRO A 758 4.61 -50.16 7.50
CA PRO A 758 5.69 -49.19 7.52
C PRO A 758 5.61 -48.20 6.34
N GLY A 759 5.79 -46.91 6.61
CA GLY A 759 5.75 -45.86 5.61
C GLY A 759 4.35 -45.52 5.10
N SER A 760 3.28 -46.01 5.72
CA SER A 760 1.90 -45.63 5.36
C SER A 760 1.38 -44.39 6.12
N ALA A 761 2.20 -43.78 6.97
CA ALA A 761 1.95 -42.50 7.64
C ALA A 761 3.19 -41.59 7.66
N LEU A 762 3.00 -40.34 8.08
CA LEU A 762 4.06 -39.35 8.26
C LEU A 762 4.10 -38.89 9.73
N ARG A 763 5.26 -39.02 10.37
CA ARG A 763 5.52 -38.56 11.74
C ARG A 763 6.10 -37.16 11.73
N PHE A 764 5.59 -36.31 12.61
CA PHE A 764 6.06 -34.97 12.92
C PHE A 764 6.79 -35.01 14.26
N ASP A 765 8.00 -34.43 14.31
CA ASP A 765 8.88 -34.51 15.48
C ASP A 765 8.78 -33.31 16.45
N GLY A 766 7.88 -32.36 16.17
CA GLY A 766 7.71 -31.13 16.94
C GLY A 766 8.71 -30.01 16.59
N THR A 767 9.47 -30.14 15.51
CA THR A 767 10.39 -29.10 15.02
C THR A 767 9.92 -28.44 13.72
N GLY A 768 9.04 -29.10 12.97
CA GLY A 768 8.59 -28.62 11.66
C GLY A 768 7.15 -28.99 11.31
N MET A 769 6.82 -28.80 10.04
CA MET A 769 5.46 -28.98 9.49
C MET A 769 5.49 -29.24 7.98
N ALA A 770 4.35 -29.63 7.40
CA ALA A 770 4.14 -29.69 5.96
C ALA A 770 3.18 -28.58 5.53
N VAL A 771 3.62 -27.69 4.63
CA VAL A 771 2.89 -26.49 4.22
C VAL A 771 2.43 -26.61 2.77
N TYR A 772 1.15 -26.33 2.52
CA TYR A 772 0.53 -26.44 1.21
C TYR A 772 -0.16 -25.15 0.79
N ASP A 773 -0.01 -24.76 -0.47
CA ASP A 773 -0.81 -23.72 -1.10
C ASP A 773 -2.06 -24.30 -1.78
N LEU A 774 -3.18 -23.64 -1.56
CA LEU A 774 -4.50 -23.93 -2.12
C LEU A 774 -4.81 -22.94 -3.25
N ALA A 775 -5.76 -23.24 -4.13
CA ALA A 775 -6.25 -22.25 -5.11
C ALA A 775 -6.96 -21.07 -4.41
N ILE A 776 -7.78 -21.35 -3.40
CA ILE A 776 -8.50 -20.38 -2.56
C ILE A 776 -8.85 -21.03 -1.21
N PHE A 777 -9.02 -20.23 -0.16
CA PHE A 777 -9.59 -20.70 1.10
C PHE A 777 -11.11 -20.42 1.17
N PRO A 778 -11.97 -21.41 1.48
CA PRO A 778 -13.42 -21.21 1.51
C PRO A 778 -13.89 -20.31 2.66
N GLN A 779 -14.87 -19.44 2.41
CA GLN A 779 -15.35 -18.45 3.39
C GLN A 779 -16.58 -18.91 4.19
N THR A 780 -17.47 -19.70 3.59
CA THR A 780 -18.79 -20.02 4.16
C THR A 780 -18.90 -21.46 4.65
N ALA A 781 -18.39 -22.42 3.89
CA ALA A 781 -18.40 -23.83 4.26
C ALA A 781 -17.13 -24.55 3.83
N TYR A 782 -16.63 -25.45 4.68
CA TYR A 782 -15.50 -26.31 4.38
C TYR A 782 -15.44 -27.48 5.38
N SER A 783 -14.66 -28.50 5.04
CA SER A 783 -14.40 -29.63 5.92
C SER A 783 -12.94 -30.02 5.88
N PHE A 784 -12.38 -30.37 7.03
CA PHE A 784 -11.06 -30.99 7.16
C PHE A 784 -11.20 -32.35 7.82
N SER A 785 -10.42 -33.34 7.37
CA SER A 785 -10.33 -34.67 7.99
C SER A 785 -8.89 -35.18 7.92
N ALA A 786 -8.47 -35.89 8.97
CA ALA A 786 -7.22 -36.67 8.98
C ALA A 786 -7.28 -37.79 10.04
N TRP A 787 -6.50 -38.83 9.83
CA TRP A 787 -6.13 -39.76 10.91
C TRP A 787 -4.94 -39.20 11.67
N VAL A 788 -5.00 -39.28 13.01
CA VAL A 788 -4.05 -38.64 13.92
C VAL A 788 -3.65 -39.62 15.02
N CYS A 789 -2.36 -39.67 15.36
CA CYS A 789 -1.82 -40.41 16.49
C CYS A 789 -0.87 -39.49 17.29
N PRO A 790 -1.36 -38.78 18.32
CA PRO A 790 -0.54 -37.86 19.10
C PRO A 790 0.45 -38.63 20.00
N GLU A 791 1.69 -38.15 20.14
CA GLU A 791 2.72 -38.83 20.93
C GLU A 791 3.07 -38.15 22.26
N ASP A 792 2.80 -36.85 22.39
CA ASP A 792 3.13 -36.05 23.58
C ASP A 792 2.02 -35.02 23.85
N LEU A 793 0.95 -35.44 24.52
CA LEU A 793 -0.18 -34.57 24.86
C LEU A 793 0.09 -33.68 26.09
N ALA A 794 1.14 -34.00 26.87
CA ALA A 794 1.55 -33.26 28.05
C ALA A 794 2.49 -32.08 27.73
N ARG A 795 2.99 -31.98 26.50
CA ARG A 795 3.87 -30.89 26.05
C ARG A 795 3.29 -29.51 26.39
N PRO A 796 4.07 -28.62 27.04
CA PRO A 796 3.65 -27.24 27.30
C PRO A 796 3.43 -26.44 26.00
N GLY A 797 2.42 -25.58 26.00
CA GLY A 797 2.07 -24.73 24.85
C GLY A 797 1.05 -25.38 23.92
N LEU A 798 0.79 -24.72 22.79
CA LEU A 798 -0.14 -25.20 21.77
C LEU A 798 0.60 -26.09 20.77
N GLN A 799 -0.02 -27.20 20.38
CA GLN A 799 0.42 -28.02 19.24
C GLN A 799 -0.65 -27.99 18.15
N GLN A 800 -0.30 -27.62 16.92
CA GLN A 800 -1.25 -27.59 15.81
C GLN A 800 -1.25 -28.90 15.02
N LEU A 801 -2.38 -29.61 14.98
CA LEU A 801 -2.56 -30.67 13.99
C LEU A 801 -2.67 -30.08 12.58
N CYS A 802 -3.41 -28.98 12.48
CA CYS A 802 -3.66 -28.24 11.26
C CYS A 802 -3.86 -26.76 11.62
N SER A 803 -3.32 -25.86 10.82
CA SER A 803 -3.61 -24.42 10.92
C SER A 803 -3.52 -23.76 9.55
N ALA A 804 -4.41 -22.80 9.31
CA ALA A 804 -4.39 -21.93 8.14
C ALA A 804 -3.97 -20.50 8.52
N TRP A 805 -3.31 -20.32 9.67
CA TRP A 805 -2.96 -19.03 10.24
C TRP A 805 -2.18 -18.17 9.25
N ARG A 806 -2.59 -16.93 9.12
CA ARG A 806 -2.03 -15.99 8.15
C ARG A 806 -1.38 -14.81 8.85
N THR A 807 -2.09 -14.22 9.80
CA THR A 807 -1.65 -13.13 10.68
C THR A 807 -2.47 -13.17 11.96
N SER A 808 -2.14 -12.28 12.91
CA SER A 808 -2.93 -12.12 14.13
C SER A 808 -4.41 -11.89 13.77
N MET A 809 -5.29 -12.71 14.34
CA MET A 809 -6.74 -12.68 14.11
C MET A 809 -7.23 -13.12 12.71
N ASP A 810 -6.36 -13.74 11.90
CA ASP A 810 -6.70 -14.40 10.62
C ASP A 810 -6.13 -15.82 10.61
N ASP A 811 -6.90 -16.77 11.17
CA ASP A 811 -6.66 -18.21 11.07
C ASP A 811 -8.00 -18.89 10.81
N PRO A 812 -8.39 -19.05 9.53
CA PRO A 812 -9.73 -19.49 9.19
C PRO A 812 -9.98 -20.97 9.52
N LEU A 813 -8.97 -21.75 9.91
CA LEU A 813 -9.12 -23.12 10.42
C LEU A 813 -7.91 -23.50 11.27
N ARG A 814 -8.16 -23.78 12.56
CA ARG A 814 -7.14 -24.24 13.51
C ARG A 814 -7.60 -25.47 14.28
N LEU A 815 -6.71 -26.45 14.40
CA LEU A 815 -6.89 -27.67 15.19
C LEU A 815 -5.82 -27.78 16.29
N PRO A 816 -5.91 -26.98 17.36
CA PRO A 816 -4.93 -27.03 18.43
C PRO A 816 -5.21 -28.18 19.40
N LEU A 817 -4.14 -28.83 19.82
CA LEU A 817 -4.06 -29.65 21.02
C LEU A 817 -3.56 -28.79 22.18
N GLU A 818 -4.37 -28.68 23.23
CA GLU A 818 -4.09 -27.89 24.43
C GLU A 818 -4.56 -28.67 25.67
N GLY A 819 -3.68 -28.92 26.63
CA GLY A 819 -4.03 -29.67 27.85
C GLY A 819 -4.61 -31.07 27.56
N GLY A 820 -4.08 -31.76 26.55
CA GLY A 820 -4.54 -33.08 26.10
C GLY A 820 -5.90 -33.09 25.38
N LYS A 821 -6.48 -31.93 25.09
CA LYS A 821 -7.74 -31.79 24.36
C LYS A 821 -7.52 -31.23 22.97
N LEU A 822 -8.22 -31.80 21.99
CA LEU A 822 -8.30 -31.29 20.64
C LEU A 822 -9.46 -30.31 20.51
N HIS A 823 -9.19 -29.13 19.96
CA HIS A 823 -10.20 -28.12 19.67
C HIS A 823 -10.37 -27.93 18.16
N GLY A 824 -11.57 -27.55 17.71
CA GLY A 824 -11.75 -26.77 16.48
C GLY A 824 -11.80 -25.29 16.83
N ARG A 825 -10.98 -24.45 16.18
CA ARG A 825 -10.95 -22.99 16.37
C ARG A 825 -10.89 -22.24 15.04
N ILE A 826 -11.37 -20.99 15.07
CA ILE A 826 -11.26 -19.99 14.02
C ILE A 826 -10.82 -18.68 14.67
N GLU A 827 -9.86 -17.99 14.05
CA GLU A 827 -9.56 -16.60 14.34
C GLU A 827 -10.03 -15.73 13.15
N ALA A 828 -11.00 -14.86 13.39
CA ALA A 828 -11.59 -13.98 12.38
C ALA A 828 -12.02 -12.65 13.04
N GLY A 829 -11.04 -11.81 13.37
CA GLY A 829 -11.25 -10.58 14.17
C GLY A 829 -11.57 -10.84 15.66
N SER A 830 -12.00 -12.06 15.99
CA SER A 830 -12.15 -12.62 17.34
C SER A 830 -11.80 -14.11 17.32
N VAL A 831 -11.57 -14.71 18.49
CA VAL A 831 -11.29 -16.15 18.62
C VAL A 831 -12.60 -16.89 18.88
N TYR A 832 -12.91 -17.86 18.03
CA TYR A 832 -14.06 -18.75 18.15
C TYR A 832 -13.57 -20.19 18.27
N GLY A 833 -14.25 -21.02 19.04
CA GLY A 833 -13.87 -22.43 19.10
C GLY A 833 -14.63 -23.30 20.08
N THR A 834 -14.48 -24.60 19.89
CA THR A 834 -15.07 -25.66 20.71
C THR A 834 -14.42 -25.75 22.09
N ARG A 835 -15.11 -26.35 23.07
CA ARG A 835 -14.59 -26.59 24.43
C ARG A 835 -13.43 -27.59 24.49
N GLY A 836 -13.23 -28.35 23.41
CA GLY A 836 -12.16 -29.32 23.23
C GLY A 836 -12.53 -30.72 23.71
N PHE A 837 -12.03 -31.74 23.01
CA PHE A 837 -12.28 -33.14 23.28
C PHE A 837 -10.99 -33.88 23.65
N PRO A 838 -10.94 -34.65 24.76
CA PRO A 838 -9.72 -35.34 25.19
C PRO A 838 -9.31 -36.43 24.19
N LEU A 839 -8.02 -36.48 23.86
CA LEU A 839 -7.43 -37.56 23.06
C LEU A 839 -6.57 -38.47 23.93
N ALA A 840 -6.25 -39.66 23.40
CA ALA A 840 -5.31 -40.60 24.00
C ALA A 840 -3.98 -40.58 23.23
N GLU A 841 -2.86 -40.60 23.95
CA GLU A 841 -1.54 -40.74 23.35
C GLU A 841 -1.39 -42.10 22.65
N LYS A 842 -0.60 -42.12 21.59
CA LYS A 842 -0.19 -43.32 20.84
C LYS A 842 -1.37 -44.16 20.34
N THR A 843 -2.51 -43.51 20.12
CA THR A 843 -3.74 -44.14 19.65
C THR A 843 -4.21 -43.42 18.39
N TRP A 844 -4.41 -44.16 17.31
CA TRP A 844 -4.98 -43.62 16.09
C TRP A 844 -6.44 -43.24 16.29
N VAL A 845 -6.76 -42.00 15.97
CA VAL A 845 -8.13 -41.47 15.97
C VAL A 845 -8.39 -40.74 14.65
N HIS A 846 -9.60 -40.86 14.12
CA HIS A 846 -10.03 -40.05 13.00
C HIS A 846 -10.58 -38.72 13.52
N VAL A 847 -10.03 -37.61 13.04
CA VAL A 847 -10.45 -36.26 13.39
C VAL A 847 -11.08 -35.63 12.17
N ALA A 848 -12.21 -34.95 12.35
CA ALA A 848 -12.72 -34.04 11.35
C ALA A 848 -13.31 -32.78 11.96
N VAL A 849 -13.23 -31.66 11.22
CA VAL A 849 -13.93 -30.42 11.54
C VAL A 849 -14.71 -29.96 10.32
N VAL A 850 -15.95 -29.54 10.55
CA VAL A 850 -16.86 -29.04 9.52
C VAL A 850 -17.29 -27.63 9.91
N LYS A 851 -17.03 -26.65 9.04
CA LYS A 851 -17.69 -25.34 9.10
C LYS A 851 -18.86 -25.35 8.14
N GLN A 852 -20.03 -24.96 8.62
CA GLN A 852 -21.19 -24.66 7.80
C GLN A 852 -21.87 -23.41 8.35
N ASP A 853 -21.82 -22.32 7.59
CA ASP A 853 -22.37 -21.02 7.97
C ASP A 853 -21.88 -20.60 9.36
N GLU A 854 -22.79 -20.44 10.33
CA GLU A 854 -22.49 -19.99 11.69
C GLU A 854 -22.03 -21.10 12.65
N GLU A 855 -21.87 -22.34 12.18
CA GLU A 855 -21.48 -23.47 13.03
C GLU A 855 -20.13 -24.08 12.63
N LEU A 856 -19.27 -24.31 13.62
CA LEU A 856 -18.06 -25.12 13.52
C LEU A 856 -18.22 -26.36 14.39
N THR A 857 -18.17 -27.54 13.80
CA THR A 857 -18.40 -28.82 14.49
C THR A 857 -17.15 -29.70 14.46
N LEU A 858 -16.77 -30.23 15.62
CA LEU A 858 -15.67 -31.18 15.81
C LEU A 858 -16.21 -32.62 15.90
N TYR A 859 -15.64 -33.49 15.09
CA TYR A 859 -15.91 -34.92 15.03
C TYR A 859 -14.67 -35.72 15.42
N VAL A 860 -14.87 -36.79 16.19
CA VAL A 860 -13.82 -37.77 16.52
C VAL A 860 -14.38 -39.18 16.32
N ASN A 861 -13.67 -39.98 15.53
CA ASN A 861 -14.06 -41.34 15.12
C ASN A 861 -15.46 -41.42 14.48
N GLY A 862 -15.82 -40.39 13.71
CA GLY A 862 -17.11 -40.33 13.00
C GLY A 862 -18.24 -39.70 13.82
N ASP A 863 -18.08 -39.58 15.14
CA ASP A 863 -19.10 -39.03 16.02
C ASP A 863 -18.91 -37.53 16.21
N ARG A 864 -20.02 -36.78 16.20
CA ARG A 864 -20.06 -35.37 16.63
C ARG A 864 -19.72 -35.28 18.12
N LYS A 865 -18.74 -34.45 18.50
CA LYS A 865 -18.31 -34.27 19.90
C LYS A 865 -18.63 -32.88 20.44
N GLU A 866 -18.23 -31.83 19.73
CA GLU A 866 -18.39 -30.43 20.17
C GLU A 866 -18.81 -29.55 18.99
N SER A 867 -19.45 -28.42 19.25
CA SER A 867 -19.61 -27.36 18.26
C SER A 867 -19.48 -25.97 18.89
N ALA A 868 -19.25 -24.97 18.05
CA ALA A 868 -19.14 -23.57 18.44
C ALA A 868 -19.83 -22.69 17.40
N ARG A 869 -20.40 -21.57 17.85
CA ARG A 869 -20.89 -20.52 16.96
C ARG A 869 -19.71 -19.73 16.43
N VAL A 870 -19.67 -19.55 15.12
CA VAL A 870 -18.62 -18.84 14.38
C VAL A 870 -19.27 -17.84 13.40
N PRO A 871 -18.53 -16.91 12.80
CA PRO A 871 -19.08 -16.05 11.76
C PRO A 871 -19.59 -16.85 10.55
N SER A 872 -20.76 -16.46 10.02
CA SER A 872 -21.38 -17.10 8.84
C SER A 872 -20.45 -17.08 7.63
N ARG A 873 -19.77 -15.96 7.40
CA ARG A 873 -18.77 -15.76 6.35
C ARG A 873 -17.45 -15.31 6.99
N LEU A 874 -16.36 -15.99 6.64
CA LEU A 874 -15.01 -15.60 7.06
C LEU A 874 -14.44 -14.56 6.10
N SER A 875 -13.86 -13.50 6.65
CA SER A 875 -12.89 -12.66 5.95
C SER A 875 -11.51 -13.23 6.28
N THR A 876 -10.90 -13.88 5.30
CA THR A 876 -9.54 -14.43 5.44
C THR A 876 -8.77 -14.15 4.18
N ALA A 877 -7.48 -13.90 4.35
CA ALA A 877 -6.57 -13.76 3.24
C ALA A 877 -5.58 -14.95 3.19
N SER A 878 -5.84 -15.99 3.99
CA SER A 878 -5.13 -17.26 3.90
C SER A 878 -5.41 -17.97 2.58
N ARG A 879 -4.36 -18.58 2.04
CA ARG A 879 -4.40 -19.49 0.89
C ARG A 879 -3.52 -20.72 1.14
N THR A 880 -3.06 -20.86 2.39
CA THR A 880 -2.02 -21.80 2.80
C THR A 880 -2.54 -22.56 4.01
N ILE A 881 -2.28 -23.86 4.05
CA ILE A 881 -2.63 -24.73 5.18
C ILE A 881 -1.38 -25.51 5.58
N ALA A 882 -1.08 -25.56 6.88
CA ALA A 882 -0.01 -26.38 7.42
C ALA A 882 -0.58 -27.58 8.16
N LEU A 883 0.03 -28.74 7.96
CA LEU A 883 -0.17 -29.93 8.77
C LEU A 883 1.00 -30.05 9.76
N GLY A 884 0.68 -30.32 11.01
CA GLY A 884 1.65 -30.48 12.09
C GLY A 884 2.28 -29.18 12.62
N GLY A 885 1.74 -28.02 12.27
CA GLY A 885 2.22 -26.73 12.75
C GLY A 885 1.40 -25.56 12.25
N ASN A 886 1.96 -24.35 12.35
CA ASN A 886 1.37 -23.11 11.89
C ASN A 886 2.24 -22.51 10.77
N PRO A 887 1.69 -22.20 9.58
CA PRO A 887 2.49 -21.91 8.39
C PRO A 887 3.37 -20.66 8.52
N PHE A 888 2.95 -19.65 9.30
CA PHE A 888 3.65 -18.37 9.45
C PHE A 888 3.92 -17.96 10.92
N PHE A 889 3.55 -18.78 11.90
CA PHE A 889 3.85 -18.56 13.32
C PHE A 889 4.71 -19.71 13.88
N PRO A 890 5.95 -19.45 14.34
CA PRO A 890 6.82 -20.50 14.86
C PRO A 890 6.41 -20.94 16.28
N GLY A 891 6.74 -22.19 16.64
CA GLY A 891 6.73 -22.66 18.03
C GLY A 891 5.53 -23.53 18.43
N GLU A 892 4.55 -23.74 17.55
CA GLU A 892 3.34 -24.53 17.83
C GLU A 892 3.30 -25.88 17.08
N ASN A 893 4.43 -26.54 16.96
CA ASN A 893 4.58 -27.75 16.15
C ASN A 893 4.05 -29.00 16.87
N PHE A 894 3.42 -29.90 16.12
CA PHE A 894 2.86 -31.17 16.59
C PHE A 894 3.91 -32.27 16.73
N VAL A 895 3.76 -33.10 17.77
CA VAL A 895 4.51 -34.36 17.95
C VAL A 895 3.56 -35.54 17.80
N GLY A 896 3.71 -36.29 16.71
CA GLY A 896 2.89 -37.49 16.45
C GLY A 896 2.79 -37.84 14.97
N CYS A 897 1.92 -38.79 14.64
CA CYS A 897 1.73 -39.25 13.27
C CYS A 897 0.41 -38.75 12.67
N LEU A 898 0.43 -38.42 11.37
CA LEU A 898 -0.76 -38.11 10.56
C LEU A 898 -0.84 -39.05 9.36
N GLN A 899 -2.08 -39.36 8.92
CA GLN A 899 -2.37 -40.16 7.74
C GLN A 899 -3.65 -39.68 7.03
N ASP A 900 -3.68 -39.71 5.70
CA ASP A 900 -4.85 -39.40 4.85
C ASP A 900 -5.54 -38.07 5.19
N ALA A 901 -4.78 -36.97 5.17
CA ALA A 901 -5.33 -35.63 5.39
C ALA A 901 -6.06 -35.12 4.13
N ARG A 902 -7.26 -34.59 4.33
CA ARG A 902 -8.15 -34.11 3.26
C ARG A 902 -8.84 -32.81 3.66
N PHE A 903 -8.99 -31.90 2.70
CA PHE A 903 -9.66 -30.61 2.89
C PHE A 903 -10.61 -30.33 1.71
N TRP A 904 -11.86 -29.97 1.99
CA TRP A 904 -12.91 -29.71 1.01
C TRP A 904 -13.44 -28.28 1.11
N ALA A 905 -13.84 -27.70 -0.02
CA ALA A 905 -14.54 -26.41 -0.11
C ALA A 905 -16.05 -26.51 0.16
N ARG A 906 -16.49 -27.58 0.85
CA ARG A 906 -17.88 -27.81 1.23
C ARG A 906 -17.98 -28.43 2.62
N ALA A 907 -19.16 -28.28 3.24
CA ALA A 907 -19.51 -29.03 4.43
C ALA A 907 -19.81 -30.49 4.06
N LEU A 908 -19.14 -31.44 4.71
CA LEU A 908 -19.45 -32.87 4.64
C LEU A 908 -20.59 -33.18 5.61
N ASP A 909 -21.50 -34.06 5.22
CA ASP A 909 -22.56 -34.52 6.10
C ASP A 909 -22.04 -35.57 7.13
N PRO A 910 -22.79 -35.82 8.23
CA PRO A 910 -22.35 -36.77 9.26
C PRO A 910 -22.19 -38.23 8.80
N GLU A 911 -22.81 -38.66 7.70
CA GLU A 911 -22.60 -40.01 7.13
C GLU A 911 -21.28 -40.05 6.35
N GLU A 912 -20.98 -39.03 5.55
CA GLU A 912 -19.69 -38.90 4.86
C GLU A 912 -18.52 -38.92 5.86
N ILE A 913 -18.65 -38.20 6.98
CA ILE A 913 -17.66 -38.20 8.06
C ILE A 913 -17.51 -39.59 8.70
N ARG A 914 -18.62 -40.32 8.92
CA ARG A 914 -18.58 -41.69 9.43
C ARG A 914 -17.94 -42.67 8.44
N GLN A 915 -18.07 -42.45 7.13
CA GLN A 915 -17.40 -43.26 6.12
C GLN A 915 -15.89 -43.04 6.11
N LEU A 916 -15.42 -41.80 6.26
CA LEU A 916 -14.00 -41.47 6.39
C LEU A 916 -13.36 -42.05 7.66
N ALA A 917 -14.14 -42.19 8.73
CA ALA A 917 -13.71 -42.79 9.99
C ALA A 917 -13.64 -44.33 9.98
N ARG A 918 -14.05 -45.00 8.90
CA ARG A 918 -13.97 -46.46 8.82
C ARG A 918 -12.51 -46.90 8.69
N PRO A 919 -12.09 -47.96 9.41
CA PRO A 919 -10.77 -48.55 9.27
C PRO A 919 -10.53 -49.07 7.84
#